data_AF-A0A1I6HBK2-F1
#
_entry.id   AF-A0A1I6HBK2-F1
#
_cell.length_a   1.000
_cell.length_b   1.000
_cell.length_c   1.000
_cell.angle_alpha   90.00
_cell.angle_beta   90.00
_cell.angle_gamma   90.00
#
_symmetry.space_group_name_H-M   'P 1'
#
loop_
_entity.id
_entity.type
_entity.pdbx_description
1 polymer ?
#
loop_
_entity_poly.entity_id
_entity_poly.type
_entity_poly.pdbx_seq_one_letter_code
_entity_poly.pdbx_strand_id
1 'polypeptide(L)'
;MKHVISILLLVLAPCTAMAAPVRVLTGEHAQFTRMVFRIAPGSEWTLGRADDGYMLLLPTSQSYDLQGFFDRIPKDRIAQITQPRAGEFVFDVPCDCRAEAFLVGDDVLVIDVSDGSPLASSPFEQRLDASDIAATPVAQPYVVPENAIFPVFGASPLQTAPPPAPLNDVAVARAEPAPVPQAFDADLSALETSIVASLAQGLTQGVLAQDLQNAGNVAGIDETIRDALRAAHTAIPGIGTRTNQDENARPITPEIAKTQSGQRCLPAAYFDIPNWGDAQPFSTQLAQARSEIVTEVGQPDETAVLRLARTYVYFGFGREALRTLEIDGVRSQERTYLAQIARIIDAERAQQNLFAEQVSCSSSVALWAALAIKDGPMDAQLDRAAVLHAFKALPIHLQRHIGPMLSERFIAIGDHDGALQTLDAGRGADTKTLDATLAEAELDHALGNETSVEIAVATAVRENARITPDVMIAFLTDAVENNREIEDSDFMLADALRFEHAHLPIAGDLTYAQGRGYLMQGNIDQLQRLIAEESDALGDVRVLALNDALASFFVQSNEDAAFLTFAFDASPENYSDDAASDIAARLVELGFPERAVVFVPENGFTPEIGEVVAGVIGAASALPQSPRIIDTPSSVSPPAGLQGVTSEQVLNNVLDAPLSNGRYLLTQSQETRESLATILSQFPAPNDL
;
A
#
# COMPACT_ATOMS: atom_id res chain seq x y z
N MET A 1 54.39 -15.13 41.22
CA MET A 1 54.08 -16.51 40.77
C MET A 1 52.66 -16.98 41.12
N LYS A 2 52.10 -16.68 42.30
CA LYS A 2 50.72 -17.09 42.66
C LYS A 2 49.61 -16.45 41.80
N HIS A 3 49.76 -15.21 41.34
CA HIS A 3 48.75 -14.53 40.52
C HIS A 3 48.70 -14.97 39.05
N VAL A 4 49.80 -15.49 38.51
CA VAL A 4 49.87 -15.98 37.12
C VAL A 4 49.14 -17.31 36.96
N ILE A 5 49.14 -18.14 38.01
CA ILE A 5 48.46 -19.44 38.03
C ILE A 5 46.94 -19.26 38.15
N SER A 6 46.45 -18.26 38.89
CA SER A 6 45.01 -17.96 38.97
C SER A 6 44.43 -17.42 37.66
N ILE A 7 45.22 -16.68 36.86
CA ILE A 7 44.77 -16.17 35.56
C ILE A 7 44.76 -17.30 34.51
N LEU A 8 45.75 -18.21 34.55
CA LEU A 8 45.78 -19.36 33.65
C LEU A 8 44.63 -20.34 33.92
N LEU A 9 44.15 -20.44 35.17
CA LEU A 9 43.05 -21.33 35.54
C LEU A 9 41.66 -20.79 35.13
N LEU A 10 41.50 -19.46 34.99
CA LEU A 10 40.23 -18.85 34.57
C LEU A 10 40.00 -18.95 33.04
N VAL A 11 41.08 -19.10 32.26
CA VAL A 11 41.03 -19.21 30.79
C VAL A 11 40.72 -20.64 30.31
N LEU A 12 40.79 -21.64 31.20
CA LEU A 12 40.53 -23.04 30.89
C LEU A 12 39.11 -23.52 31.27
N ALA A 13 38.18 -22.61 31.59
CA ALA A 13 36.77 -22.95 31.77
C ALA A 13 36.17 -23.38 30.41
N PRO A 14 35.77 -24.66 30.23
CA PRO A 14 35.12 -25.07 29.00
C PRO A 14 33.71 -24.48 28.97
N CYS A 15 33.47 -23.54 28.07
CA CYS A 15 32.11 -23.16 27.65
C CYS A 15 31.46 -24.37 26.98
N THR A 16 30.71 -25.17 27.73
CA THR A 16 29.67 -26.00 27.11
C THR A 16 28.54 -25.07 26.72
N ALA A 17 28.56 -24.60 25.47
CA ALA A 17 27.41 -23.95 24.86
C ALA A 17 26.31 -25.00 24.73
N MET A 18 25.38 -25.04 25.69
CA MET A 18 24.10 -25.71 25.47
C MET A 18 23.36 -24.89 24.43
N ALA A 19 23.07 -25.48 23.27
CA ALA A 19 22.27 -24.81 22.25
C ALA A 19 20.91 -24.43 22.85
N ALA A 20 20.51 -23.17 22.69
CA ALA A 20 19.21 -22.71 23.15
C ALA A 20 18.10 -23.47 22.42
N PRO A 21 16.98 -23.81 23.09
CA PRO A 21 15.89 -24.49 22.43
C PRO A 21 15.30 -23.62 21.31
N VAL A 22 14.87 -24.26 20.21
CA VAL A 22 14.15 -23.61 19.11
C VAL A 22 12.82 -23.13 19.66
N ARG A 23 12.61 -21.82 19.68
CA ARG A 23 11.35 -21.23 20.13
C ARG A 23 10.29 -21.41 19.06
N VAL A 24 9.15 -21.97 19.45
CA VAL A 24 8.00 -22.18 18.57
C VAL A 24 6.90 -21.19 18.92
N LEU A 25 6.42 -20.45 17.92
CA LEU A 25 5.30 -19.52 18.05
C LEU A 25 4.14 -19.99 17.18
N THR A 26 2.91 -19.87 17.67
CA THR A 26 1.70 -20.32 16.97
C THR A 26 0.69 -19.19 16.80
N GLY A 27 -0.07 -19.24 15.70
CA GLY A 27 -1.13 -18.27 15.40
C GLY A 27 -2.23 -18.90 14.55
N GLU A 28 -3.48 -18.56 14.88
CA GLU A 28 -4.66 -19.04 14.18
C GLU A 28 -5.14 -18.02 13.15
N HIS A 29 -5.46 -18.48 11.95
CA HIS A 29 -6.06 -17.69 10.88
C HIS A 29 -7.30 -18.40 10.32
N ALA A 30 -8.15 -17.68 9.59
CA ALA A 30 -9.40 -18.22 9.08
C ALA A 30 -9.20 -19.48 8.22
N GLN A 31 -8.13 -19.53 7.42
CA GLN A 31 -7.88 -20.58 6.43
C GLN A 31 -6.75 -21.55 6.82
N PHE A 32 -5.94 -21.24 7.82
CA PHE A 32 -4.79 -22.05 8.23
C PHE A 32 -4.34 -21.76 9.67
N THR A 33 -3.65 -22.73 10.26
CA THR A 33 -2.92 -22.57 11.53
C THR A 33 -1.44 -22.49 11.24
N ARG A 34 -0.77 -21.44 11.72
CA ARG A 34 0.65 -21.17 11.45
C ARG A 34 1.53 -21.50 12.66
N MET A 35 2.61 -22.23 12.41
CA MET A 35 3.71 -22.47 13.33
C MET A 35 4.98 -21.78 12.82
N VAL A 36 5.71 -21.11 13.72
CA VAL A 36 6.92 -20.36 13.38
C VAL A 36 8.07 -20.83 14.27
N PHE A 37 9.14 -21.29 13.65
CA PHE A 37 10.36 -21.80 14.28
C PHE A 37 11.51 -20.84 13.99
N ARG A 38 12.17 -20.33 15.04
CA ARG A 38 13.44 -19.58 14.86
C ARG A 38 14.61 -20.55 14.84
N ILE A 39 15.22 -20.72 13.67
CA ILE A 39 16.34 -21.63 13.43
C ILE A 39 17.63 -20.83 13.17
N ALA A 40 18.79 -21.49 13.26
CA ALA A 40 20.05 -20.80 12.96
C ALA A 40 20.17 -20.55 11.43
N PRO A 41 20.73 -19.40 11.01
CA PRO A 41 20.99 -19.11 9.60
C PRO A 41 21.68 -20.25 8.86
N GLY A 42 21.10 -20.67 7.74
CA GLY A 42 21.64 -21.74 6.90
C GLY A 42 21.47 -23.16 7.45
N SER A 43 20.60 -23.37 8.44
CA SER A 43 20.24 -24.72 8.89
C SER A 43 19.51 -25.47 7.78
N GLU A 44 19.96 -26.67 7.43
CA GLU A 44 19.17 -27.57 6.60
C GLU A 44 17.91 -27.99 7.39
N TRP A 45 16.80 -28.22 6.70
CA TRP A 45 15.55 -28.66 7.33
C TRP A 45 14.77 -29.50 6.33
N THR A 46 14.00 -30.45 6.86
CA THR A 46 13.14 -31.32 6.04
C THR A 46 11.79 -31.46 6.72
N LEU A 47 10.71 -31.21 5.98
CA LEU A 47 9.34 -31.49 6.40
C LEU A 47 8.77 -32.62 5.54
N GLY A 48 8.06 -33.55 6.16
CA GLY A 48 7.37 -34.61 5.44
C GLY A 48 6.34 -35.34 6.29
N ARG A 49 5.67 -36.34 5.71
CA ARG A 49 4.58 -37.08 6.35
C ARG A 49 5.08 -38.03 7.43
N ALA A 50 4.40 -37.99 8.57
CA ALA A 50 4.46 -38.96 9.65
C ALA A 50 3.21 -39.87 9.62
N ASP A 51 3.04 -40.74 10.62
CA ASP A 51 1.89 -41.66 10.67
C ASP A 51 0.54 -40.93 10.79
N ASP A 52 0.43 -39.98 11.73
CA ASP A 52 -0.82 -39.26 12.02
C ASP A 52 -0.73 -37.75 11.72
N GLY A 53 0.21 -37.33 10.86
CA GLY A 53 0.44 -35.92 10.52
C GLY A 53 1.75 -35.68 9.81
N TYR A 54 2.57 -34.75 10.32
CA TYR A 54 3.86 -34.38 9.73
C TYR A 54 4.99 -34.38 10.75
N MET A 55 6.21 -34.48 10.24
CA MET A 55 7.44 -34.42 11.00
C MET A 55 8.39 -33.39 10.39
N LEU A 56 8.84 -32.45 11.20
CA LEU A 56 9.95 -31.56 10.92
C LEU A 56 11.24 -32.16 11.48
N LEU A 57 12.26 -32.24 10.62
CA LEU A 57 13.61 -32.66 10.99
C LEU A 57 14.60 -31.51 10.83
N LEU A 58 15.37 -31.24 11.88
CA LEU A 58 16.52 -30.37 11.88
C LEU A 58 17.80 -31.20 12.12
N PRO A 59 18.91 -30.94 11.40
CA PRO A 59 20.18 -31.68 11.48
C PRO A 59 20.94 -31.46 12.79
N THR A 60 20.39 -30.69 13.73
CA THR A 60 21.02 -30.36 15.01
C THR A 60 20.27 -31.01 16.17
N SER A 61 20.98 -31.32 17.26
CA SER A 61 20.41 -31.82 18.51
C SER A 61 19.67 -30.74 19.32
N GLN A 62 18.98 -29.82 18.65
CA GLN A 62 18.21 -28.76 19.28
C GLN A 62 16.89 -29.30 19.83
N SER A 63 16.60 -28.97 21.10
CA SER A 63 15.28 -29.18 21.70
C SER A 63 14.34 -28.06 21.27
N TYR A 64 13.04 -28.32 21.20
CA TYR A 64 12.04 -27.27 20.96
C TYR A 64 11.48 -26.74 22.28
N ASP A 65 11.26 -25.43 22.37
CA ASP A 65 10.47 -24.83 23.45
C ASP A 65 9.00 -24.89 23.04
N LEU A 66 8.29 -25.89 23.58
CA LEU A 66 6.88 -26.18 23.29
C LEU A 66 5.94 -25.59 24.34
N GLN A 67 6.46 -24.78 25.27
CA GLN A 67 5.67 -24.22 26.36
C GLN A 67 4.66 -23.20 25.80
N GLY A 68 3.38 -23.40 26.08
CA GLY A 68 2.31 -22.52 25.59
C GLY A 68 1.97 -22.68 24.11
N PHE A 69 2.38 -23.78 23.46
CA PHE A 69 2.14 -24.00 22.02
C PHE A 69 0.65 -23.90 21.63
N PHE A 70 -0.26 -24.37 22.48
CA PHE A 70 -1.71 -24.32 22.25
C PHE A 70 -2.40 -23.10 22.89
N ASP A 71 -1.67 -22.11 23.39
CA ASP A 71 -2.28 -20.96 24.08
C ASP A 71 -3.07 -20.05 23.13
N ARG A 72 -2.72 -20.05 21.83
CA ARG A 72 -3.24 -19.13 20.81
C ARG A 72 -3.92 -19.80 19.62
N ILE A 73 -3.98 -21.14 19.61
CA ILE A 73 -4.54 -21.91 18.51
C ILE A 73 -5.52 -22.98 19.01
N PRO A 74 -6.62 -23.24 18.29
CA PRO A 74 -7.49 -24.39 18.55
C PRO A 74 -6.81 -25.73 18.19
N LYS A 75 -7.45 -26.85 18.55
CA LYS A 75 -6.96 -28.23 18.33
C LYS A 75 -7.67 -28.97 17.19
N ASP A 76 -8.29 -28.21 16.30
CA ASP A 76 -9.00 -28.70 15.12
C ASP A 76 -8.07 -29.09 13.98
N ARG A 77 -7.05 -28.25 13.68
CA ARG A 77 -6.05 -28.54 12.63
C ARG A 77 -4.79 -29.24 13.13
N ILE A 78 -4.37 -28.93 14.37
CA ILE A 78 -3.22 -29.56 15.02
C ILE A 78 -3.70 -30.13 16.37
N ALA A 79 -3.80 -31.45 16.48
CA ALA A 79 -4.36 -32.09 17.67
C ALA A 79 -3.31 -32.28 18.77
N GLN A 80 -2.10 -32.67 18.37
CA GLN A 80 -1.01 -33.02 19.27
C GLN A 80 0.33 -32.62 18.68
N ILE A 81 1.30 -32.45 19.57
CA ILE A 81 2.70 -32.22 19.22
C ILE A 81 3.59 -33.08 20.12
N THR A 82 4.67 -33.61 19.57
CA THR A 82 5.65 -34.38 20.32
C THR A 82 7.05 -34.10 19.78
N GLN A 83 8.04 -34.27 20.66
CA GLN A 83 9.45 -34.30 20.28
C GLN A 83 10.00 -35.68 20.67
N PRO A 84 9.99 -36.68 19.76
CA PRO A 84 10.50 -38.00 20.06
C PRO A 84 12.01 -38.02 20.29
N ARG A 85 12.76 -37.17 19.56
CA ARG A 85 14.21 -36.99 19.67
C ARG A 85 14.63 -35.54 19.44
N ALA A 86 15.85 -35.19 19.86
CA ALA A 86 16.42 -33.88 19.56
C ALA A 86 16.50 -33.67 18.03
N GLY A 87 16.05 -32.50 17.54
CA GLY A 87 15.93 -32.21 16.11
C GLY A 87 14.62 -32.70 15.46
N GLU A 88 13.87 -33.61 16.07
CA GLU A 88 12.57 -34.09 15.57
C GLU A 88 11.41 -33.32 16.23
N PHE A 89 10.49 -32.80 15.43
CA PHE A 89 9.22 -32.23 15.89
C PHE A 89 8.08 -32.87 15.08
N VAL A 90 7.21 -33.60 15.76
CA VAL A 90 6.09 -34.32 15.17
C VAL A 90 4.80 -33.65 15.61
N PHE A 91 3.87 -33.44 14.68
CA PHE A 91 2.56 -32.88 14.98
C PHE A 91 1.45 -33.60 14.22
N ASP A 92 0.37 -33.86 14.93
CA ASP A 92 -0.77 -34.65 14.44
C ASP A 92 -1.79 -33.73 13.77
N VAL A 93 -2.24 -34.12 12.58
CA VAL A 93 -3.19 -33.37 11.76
C VAL A 93 -4.42 -34.26 11.53
N PRO A 94 -5.48 -34.13 12.35
CA PRO A 94 -6.62 -35.04 12.35
C PRO A 94 -7.67 -34.75 11.26
N CYS A 95 -7.53 -33.63 10.55
CA CYS A 95 -8.44 -33.16 9.51
C CYS A 95 -7.93 -33.49 8.10
N ASP A 96 -8.79 -33.30 7.09
CA ASP A 96 -8.36 -33.31 5.69
C ASP A 96 -7.63 -32.00 5.38
N CYS A 97 -6.41 -31.90 5.89
CA CYS A 97 -5.59 -30.70 5.87
C CYS A 97 -4.19 -31.02 5.33
N ARG A 98 -3.57 -30.03 4.70
CA ARG A 98 -2.21 -30.12 4.14
C ARG A 98 -1.26 -29.18 4.87
N ALA A 99 0.03 -29.54 4.89
CA ALA A 99 1.07 -28.69 5.45
C ALA A 99 1.97 -28.13 4.34
N GLU A 100 2.25 -26.83 4.41
CA GLU A 100 3.21 -26.15 3.55
C GLU A 100 4.26 -25.46 4.41
N ALA A 101 5.53 -25.50 3.99
CA ALA A 101 6.61 -24.90 4.73
C ALA A 101 7.54 -24.07 3.86
N PHE A 102 8.00 -22.96 4.40
CA PHE A 102 8.90 -22.04 3.72
C PHE A 102 9.75 -21.25 4.72
N LEU A 103 10.87 -20.71 4.24
CA LEU A 103 11.74 -19.83 5.01
C LEU A 103 11.38 -18.36 4.77
N VAL A 104 11.30 -17.58 5.84
CA VAL A 104 11.25 -16.12 5.81
C VAL A 104 12.62 -15.60 6.24
N GLY A 105 13.41 -15.09 5.29
CA GLY A 105 14.81 -14.79 5.54
C GLY A 105 15.65 -16.08 5.61
N ASP A 106 16.67 -16.11 6.47
CA ASP A 106 17.56 -17.27 6.67
C ASP A 106 17.40 -17.95 8.04
N ASP A 107 16.63 -17.36 8.96
CA ASP A 107 16.52 -17.79 10.37
C ASP A 107 15.09 -18.08 10.86
N VAL A 108 14.06 -17.92 10.01
CA VAL A 108 12.66 -18.17 10.38
C VAL A 108 12.02 -19.20 9.44
N LEU A 109 11.71 -20.38 9.98
CA LEU A 109 10.97 -21.43 9.29
C LEU A 109 9.49 -21.35 9.67
N VAL A 110 8.62 -21.24 8.67
CA VAL A 110 7.17 -21.16 8.83
C VAL A 110 6.54 -22.44 8.30
N ILE A 111 5.61 -23.02 9.05
CA ILE A 111 4.80 -24.17 8.65
C ILE A 111 3.33 -23.81 8.81
N ASP A 112 2.58 -23.85 7.72
CA ASP A 112 1.15 -23.59 7.68
C ASP A 112 0.37 -24.87 7.47
N VAL A 113 -0.65 -25.10 8.29
CA VAL A 113 -1.60 -26.22 8.15
C VAL A 113 -2.94 -25.66 7.71
N SER A 114 -3.30 -25.88 6.45
CA SER A 114 -4.51 -25.35 5.82
C SER A 114 -5.51 -26.46 5.49
N ASP A 115 -6.79 -26.11 5.42
CA ASP A 115 -7.85 -27.05 5.03
C ASP A 115 -7.73 -27.46 3.55
N GLY A 116 -8.00 -28.73 3.26
CA GLY A 116 -8.00 -29.30 1.91
C GLY A 116 -7.04 -30.47 1.73
N SER A 117 -7.40 -31.38 0.84
CA SER A 117 -6.64 -32.61 0.61
C SER A 117 -5.21 -32.30 0.11
N PRO A 118 -4.20 -33.07 0.56
CA PRO A 118 -2.84 -33.02 0.08
C PRO A 118 -2.70 -33.06 -1.44
N LEU A 119 -1.90 -32.16 -2.02
CA LEU A 119 -1.54 -32.20 -3.43
C LEU A 119 -0.47 -33.28 -3.65
N ALA A 120 -0.73 -34.24 -4.55
CA ALA A 120 0.20 -35.33 -4.84
C ALA A 120 1.59 -34.88 -5.34
N SER A 121 1.71 -33.63 -5.80
CA SER A 121 2.96 -33.00 -6.25
C SER A 121 3.71 -32.23 -5.16
N SER A 122 3.16 -32.09 -3.95
CA SER A 122 3.81 -31.35 -2.87
C SER A 122 5.01 -32.15 -2.33
N PRO A 123 6.20 -31.53 -2.20
CA PRO A 123 7.39 -32.21 -1.67
C PRO A 123 7.22 -32.59 -0.19
N PHE A 124 6.31 -31.93 0.53
CA PHE A 124 6.04 -32.16 1.96
C PHE A 124 5.13 -33.36 2.22
N GLU A 125 4.56 -33.94 1.16
CA GLU A 125 3.73 -35.16 1.26
C GLU A 125 4.56 -36.44 1.18
N GLN A 126 5.89 -36.31 1.01
CA GLN A 126 6.80 -37.45 1.06
C GLN A 126 6.91 -37.97 2.48
N ARG A 127 6.82 -39.29 2.65
CA ARG A 127 6.93 -39.94 3.96
C ARG A 127 8.36 -39.85 4.49
N LEU A 128 8.50 -39.40 5.74
CA LEU A 128 9.75 -39.43 6.48
C LEU A 128 9.70 -40.57 7.49
N ASP A 129 10.48 -41.62 7.27
CA ASP A 129 10.61 -42.72 8.23
C ASP A 129 11.79 -42.46 9.19
N ALA A 130 11.59 -42.72 10.48
CA ALA A 130 12.58 -42.51 11.56
C ALA A 130 13.86 -43.39 11.48
N SER A 131 14.08 -44.07 10.35
CA SER A 131 15.22 -44.97 10.08
C SER A 131 16.31 -44.33 9.21
N ASP A 132 16.07 -43.15 8.63
CA ASP A 132 17.06 -42.42 7.81
C ASP A 132 18.11 -41.64 8.64
N ILE A 133 18.10 -41.83 9.97
CA ILE A 133 19.06 -41.23 10.88
C ILE A 133 19.68 -42.35 11.72
N ALA A 134 21.01 -42.45 11.67
CA ALA A 134 21.77 -43.30 12.59
C ALA A 134 21.61 -42.80 14.04
N ALA A 135 20.52 -43.21 14.71
CA ALA A 135 20.27 -42.89 16.11
C ALA A 135 20.81 -44.02 17.01
N THR A 136 21.69 -43.66 17.94
CA THR A 136 21.87 -44.45 19.16
C THR A 136 20.76 -44.02 20.14
N PRO A 137 19.87 -44.92 20.61
CA PRO A 137 18.73 -44.50 21.40
C PRO A 137 19.14 -44.19 22.85
N VAL A 138 18.84 -42.97 23.32
CA VAL A 138 18.76 -42.66 24.75
C VAL A 138 17.29 -42.41 25.07
N ALA A 139 16.61 -43.43 25.56
CA ALA A 139 15.29 -43.29 26.14
C ALA A 139 15.45 -42.88 27.61
N GLN A 140 15.02 -41.67 27.98
CA GLN A 140 14.65 -41.38 29.37
C GLN A 140 13.33 -40.60 29.40
N PRO A 141 12.33 -41.07 30.16
CA PRO A 141 11.12 -40.30 30.40
C PRO A 141 11.44 -39.15 31.36
N TYR A 142 11.18 -37.91 30.92
CA TYR A 142 11.35 -36.73 31.75
C TYR A 142 10.20 -36.62 32.76
N VAL A 143 10.54 -36.63 34.04
CA VAL A 143 9.63 -36.26 35.14
C VAL A 143 10.03 -34.87 35.61
N VAL A 144 9.09 -33.93 35.61
CA VAL A 144 9.30 -32.54 36.03
C VAL A 144 9.52 -32.48 37.54
N PRO A 145 10.66 -31.99 38.05
CA PRO A 145 10.83 -31.72 39.47
C PRO A 145 10.38 -30.29 39.79
N GLU A 146 9.42 -30.15 40.69
CA GLU A 146 9.13 -28.89 41.37
C GLU A 146 10.27 -28.56 42.34
N ASN A 147 10.96 -27.45 42.06
CA ASN A 147 11.86 -26.69 42.96
C ASN A 147 13.16 -27.37 43.42
N ALA A 148 14.32 -26.86 42.95
CA ALA A 148 15.39 -26.27 43.78
C ALA A 148 16.81 -26.30 43.13
N ILE A 149 17.44 -25.11 43.08
CA ILE A 149 18.78 -24.73 43.58
C ILE A 149 20.01 -25.61 43.24
N PHE A 150 20.95 -25.02 42.48
CA PHE A 150 22.43 -25.19 42.31
C PHE A 150 23.10 -26.61 42.31
N PRO A 151 24.21 -26.78 41.55
CA PRO A 151 24.69 -28.06 41.05
C PRO A 151 25.78 -28.72 41.92
N VAL A 152 25.93 -30.04 41.76
CA VAL A 152 27.10 -30.81 42.23
C VAL A 152 27.72 -31.52 41.03
N PHE A 153 29.04 -31.34 40.86
CA PHE A 153 29.85 -31.91 39.78
C PHE A 153 30.24 -33.37 40.06
N GLY A 154 30.19 -34.20 39.02
CA GLY A 154 30.77 -35.55 38.99
C GLY A 154 31.37 -35.84 37.61
N ALA A 155 32.66 -36.18 37.58
CA ALA A 155 33.47 -36.32 36.36
C ALA A 155 33.43 -37.74 35.76
N SER A 156 33.56 -37.85 34.44
CA SER A 156 34.01 -39.07 33.74
C SER A 156 34.56 -38.77 32.32
N PRO A 157 35.35 -39.70 31.73
CA PRO A 157 36.63 -39.34 31.11
C PRO A 157 36.62 -39.24 29.58
N LEU A 158 37.68 -38.58 29.07
CA LEU A 158 38.04 -38.38 27.67
C LEU A 158 38.12 -39.69 26.87
N GLN A 159 37.53 -39.70 25.67
CA GLN A 159 37.74 -40.75 24.68
C GLN A 159 38.18 -40.13 23.35
N THR A 160 39.28 -40.68 22.84
CA THR A 160 40.07 -40.29 21.67
C THR A 160 39.37 -40.61 20.35
N ALA A 161 39.47 -39.71 19.37
CA ALA A 161 38.97 -39.89 18.01
C ALA A 161 39.77 -40.96 17.21
N PRO A 162 39.12 -41.76 16.33
CA PRO A 162 39.80 -42.68 15.41
C PRO A 162 40.05 -42.06 14.01
N PRO A 163 40.97 -42.64 13.22
CA PRO A 163 41.39 -42.10 11.92
C PRO A 163 40.45 -42.52 10.77
N PRO A 164 40.52 -41.83 9.60
CA PRO A 164 39.62 -42.11 8.48
C PRO A 164 40.00 -43.39 7.71
N ALA A 165 38.99 -44.11 7.23
CA ALA A 165 39.09 -45.32 6.40
C ALA A 165 38.89 -44.98 4.90
N PRO A 166 39.31 -45.86 3.96
CA PRO A 166 39.43 -45.54 2.54
C PRO A 166 38.13 -45.75 1.75
N LEU A 167 37.99 -45.02 0.65
CA LEU A 167 36.86 -45.09 -0.29
C LEU A 167 36.93 -46.35 -1.16
N ASN A 168 35.83 -47.10 -1.23
CA ASN A 168 35.60 -48.17 -2.20
C ASN A 168 34.57 -47.71 -3.25
N ASP A 169 34.88 -47.96 -4.52
CA ASP A 169 33.99 -47.79 -5.66
C ASP A 169 32.78 -48.74 -5.58
N VAL A 170 31.57 -48.20 -5.76
CA VAL A 170 30.34 -48.97 -5.97
C VAL A 170 29.90 -48.83 -7.43
N ALA A 171 29.85 -49.96 -8.12
CA ALA A 171 29.31 -50.08 -9.47
C ALA A 171 27.77 -49.95 -9.44
N VAL A 172 27.23 -49.03 -10.25
CA VAL A 172 25.78 -48.84 -10.44
C VAL A 172 25.30 -49.72 -11.59
N ALA A 173 24.35 -50.61 -11.31
CA ALA A 173 23.64 -51.40 -12.30
C ALA A 173 22.60 -50.54 -13.05
N ARG A 174 22.59 -50.65 -14.38
CA ARG A 174 21.62 -50.03 -15.29
C ARG A 174 20.24 -50.68 -15.15
N ALA A 175 19.20 -49.89 -14.93
CA ALA A 175 17.80 -50.28 -15.13
C ALA A 175 17.29 -49.69 -16.46
N GLU A 176 16.60 -50.50 -17.26
CA GLU A 176 15.95 -50.07 -18.51
C GLU A 176 14.61 -49.36 -18.22
N PRO A 177 14.26 -48.26 -18.92
CA PRO A 177 12.95 -47.64 -18.81
C PRO A 177 11.92 -48.23 -19.80
N ALA A 178 10.65 -48.27 -19.37
CA ALA A 178 9.48 -48.64 -20.16
C ALA A 178 9.09 -47.54 -21.19
N PRO A 179 8.35 -47.87 -22.28
CA PRO A 179 8.10 -46.96 -23.38
C PRO A 179 6.91 -46.02 -23.14
N VAL A 180 7.10 -44.73 -23.43
CA VAL A 180 6.10 -43.64 -23.40
C VAL A 180 5.80 -43.19 -24.85
N PRO A 181 4.58 -42.74 -25.20
CA PRO A 181 4.19 -42.50 -26.60
C PRO A 181 4.90 -41.29 -27.26
N GLN A 182 5.49 -41.52 -28.43
CA GLN A 182 6.30 -40.58 -29.22
C GLN A 182 5.46 -39.61 -30.09
N ALA A 183 4.68 -38.71 -29.49
CA ALA A 183 3.92 -37.71 -30.26
C ALA A 183 4.38 -36.25 -30.05
N PHE A 184 5.25 -35.96 -29.07
CA PHE A 184 5.66 -34.58 -28.71
C PHE A 184 7.13 -34.22 -29.00
N ASP A 185 8.01 -35.18 -29.31
CA ASP A 185 9.45 -34.92 -29.48
C ASP A 185 9.82 -34.27 -30.83
N ALA A 186 9.00 -34.47 -31.87
CA ALA A 186 9.31 -33.95 -33.20
C ALA A 186 9.26 -32.41 -33.26
N ASP A 187 8.40 -31.78 -32.43
CA ASP A 187 8.19 -30.33 -32.43
C ASP A 187 9.27 -29.59 -31.63
N LEU A 188 9.78 -30.21 -30.55
CA LEU A 188 10.81 -29.61 -29.70
C LEU A 188 12.18 -29.57 -30.39
N SER A 189 12.54 -30.63 -31.11
CA SER A 189 13.79 -30.68 -31.90
C SER A 189 13.79 -29.68 -33.07
N ALA A 190 12.63 -29.44 -33.69
CA ALA A 190 12.47 -28.48 -34.78
C ALA A 190 12.57 -27.04 -34.27
N LEU A 191 11.99 -26.76 -33.10
CA LEU A 191 12.13 -25.48 -32.41
C LEU A 191 13.58 -25.22 -31.97
N GLU A 192 14.24 -26.22 -31.39
CA GLU A 192 15.66 -26.13 -30.99
C GLU A 192 16.55 -25.84 -32.20
N THR A 193 16.33 -26.54 -33.31
CA THR A 193 17.10 -26.32 -34.55
C THR A 193 16.85 -24.93 -35.13
N SER A 194 15.60 -24.43 -35.07
CA SER A 194 15.24 -23.08 -35.50
C SER A 194 15.92 -21.99 -34.65
N ILE A 195 15.94 -22.17 -33.32
CA ILE A 195 16.59 -21.24 -32.39
C ILE A 195 18.11 -21.24 -32.59
N VAL A 196 18.73 -22.41 -32.70
CA VAL A 196 20.19 -22.54 -32.93
C VAL A 196 20.57 -21.94 -34.29
N ALA A 197 19.79 -22.19 -35.35
CA ALA A 197 20.03 -21.61 -36.66
C ALA A 197 19.87 -20.07 -36.65
N SER A 198 18.84 -19.56 -35.97
CA SER A 198 18.60 -18.12 -35.85
C SER A 198 19.69 -17.42 -35.02
N LEU A 199 20.17 -18.05 -33.96
CA LEU A 199 21.26 -17.55 -33.12
C LEU A 199 22.60 -17.57 -33.88
N ALA A 200 22.91 -18.67 -34.56
CA ALA A 200 24.11 -18.80 -35.40
C ALA A 200 24.09 -17.77 -36.55
N GLN A 201 22.92 -17.52 -37.13
CA GLN A 201 22.74 -16.52 -38.17
C GLN A 201 22.87 -15.10 -37.61
N GLY A 202 22.28 -14.79 -36.45
CA GLY A 202 22.42 -13.50 -35.77
C GLY A 202 23.86 -13.18 -35.32
N LEU A 203 24.62 -14.20 -34.90
CA LEU A 203 26.04 -14.08 -34.56
C LEU A 203 26.91 -13.90 -35.82
N THR A 204 26.62 -14.64 -36.90
CA THR A 204 27.35 -14.52 -38.18
C THR A 204 27.07 -13.20 -38.89
N GLN A 205 25.88 -12.64 -38.70
CA GLN A 205 25.47 -11.35 -39.29
C GLN A 205 25.82 -10.14 -38.40
N GLY A 206 26.42 -10.36 -37.23
CA GLY A 206 26.81 -9.29 -36.30
C GLY A 206 25.65 -8.56 -35.64
N VAL A 207 24.41 -9.05 -35.79
CA VAL A 207 23.20 -8.46 -35.19
C VAL A 207 23.18 -8.64 -33.66
N LEU A 208 23.87 -9.67 -33.15
CA LEU A 208 24.03 -9.95 -31.72
C LEU A 208 25.35 -9.41 -31.13
N ALA A 209 26.08 -8.56 -31.86
CA ALA A 209 27.41 -8.09 -31.45
C ALA A 209 27.40 -6.86 -30.52
N GLN A 210 26.29 -6.57 -29.84
CA GLN A 210 26.20 -5.39 -28.97
C GLN A 210 26.72 -5.61 -27.54
N ASP A 211 27.16 -6.82 -27.15
CA ASP A 211 27.68 -7.04 -25.79
C ASP A 211 28.92 -7.96 -25.67
N LEU A 212 29.70 -8.14 -26.74
CA LEU A 212 30.99 -8.85 -26.65
C LEU A 212 32.16 -7.96 -26.21
N GLN A 213 31.92 -6.70 -25.83
CA GLN A 213 32.97 -5.84 -25.29
C GLN A 213 33.35 -6.19 -23.83
N ASN A 214 32.55 -7.00 -23.14
CA ASN A 214 32.82 -7.46 -21.78
C ASN A 214 33.09 -8.97 -21.66
N ALA A 215 33.45 -9.66 -22.76
CA ALA A 215 34.00 -11.01 -22.67
C ALA A 215 35.45 -10.96 -22.18
N GLY A 216 35.61 -10.78 -20.87
CA GLY A 216 36.87 -11.01 -20.18
C GLY A 216 37.37 -12.44 -20.40
N ASN A 217 38.63 -12.55 -20.83
CA ASN A 217 39.45 -13.77 -20.86
C ASN A 217 38.77 -15.08 -21.29
N VAL A 218 38.68 -15.30 -22.60
CA VAL A 218 38.62 -16.67 -23.13
C VAL A 218 39.98 -17.34 -22.90
N ALA A 219 40.03 -18.28 -21.98
CA ALA A 219 41.23 -19.07 -21.72
C ALA A 219 41.60 -19.90 -22.96
N GLY A 220 42.79 -19.67 -23.51
CA GLY A 220 43.35 -20.48 -24.62
C GLY A 220 43.87 -19.72 -25.83
N ILE A 221 43.74 -18.39 -25.90
CA ILE A 221 44.31 -17.59 -26.99
C ILE A 221 45.61 -16.92 -26.50
N ASP A 222 46.75 -17.43 -26.97
CA ASP A 222 48.08 -16.90 -26.68
C ASP A 222 48.24 -15.45 -27.17
N GLU A 223 48.92 -14.63 -26.38
CA GLU A 223 49.18 -13.20 -26.62
C GLU A 223 49.90 -13.00 -27.98
N THR A 224 50.70 -13.99 -28.38
CA THR A 224 51.44 -14.01 -29.65
C THR A 224 50.53 -14.10 -30.88
N ILE A 225 49.43 -14.86 -30.81
CA ILE A 225 48.44 -14.98 -31.88
C ILE A 225 47.64 -13.68 -31.98
N ARG A 226 47.39 -13.03 -30.83
CA ARG A 226 46.69 -11.75 -30.74
C ARG A 226 47.50 -10.61 -31.38
N ASP A 227 48.81 -10.59 -31.16
CA ASP A 227 49.71 -9.61 -31.78
C ASP A 227 49.94 -9.88 -33.27
N ALA A 228 49.96 -11.15 -33.71
CA ALA A 228 50.00 -11.50 -35.12
C ALA A 228 48.74 -11.07 -35.88
N LEU A 229 47.55 -11.18 -35.26
CA LEU A 229 46.29 -10.71 -35.86
C LEU A 229 46.21 -9.18 -35.95
N ARG A 230 46.74 -8.46 -34.95
CA ARG A 230 46.83 -6.98 -34.97
C ARG A 230 47.82 -6.50 -36.03
N ALA A 231 48.96 -7.17 -36.17
CA ALA A 231 49.94 -6.88 -37.22
C ALA A 231 49.44 -7.23 -38.63
N ALA A 232 48.56 -8.23 -38.76
CA ALA A 232 47.90 -8.54 -40.03
C ALA A 232 46.80 -7.51 -40.40
N HIS A 233 46.23 -6.80 -39.42
CA HIS A 233 45.19 -5.77 -39.62
C HIS A 233 45.73 -4.34 -39.79
N THR A 234 47.04 -4.10 -39.66
CA THR A 234 47.61 -2.82 -40.07
C THR A 234 47.62 -2.72 -41.59
N ALA A 235 46.68 -1.93 -42.12
CA ALA A 235 46.49 -1.66 -43.54
C ALA A 235 47.82 -1.29 -44.23
N ILE A 236 48.14 -2.01 -45.31
CA ILE A 236 49.18 -1.61 -46.26
C ILE A 236 48.74 -0.27 -46.87
N PRO A 237 49.52 0.82 -46.76
CA PRO A 237 49.14 2.10 -47.35
C PRO A 237 48.96 1.96 -48.87
N GLY A 238 47.74 2.23 -49.36
CA GLY A 238 47.44 2.32 -50.80
C GLY A 238 46.83 1.07 -51.46
N ILE A 239 46.56 -0.01 -50.73
CA ILE A 239 45.76 -1.14 -51.25
C ILE A 239 44.58 -1.39 -50.30
N GLY A 240 43.38 -1.00 -50.74
CA GLY A 240 42.13 -1.37 -50.08
C GLY A 240 41.42 -2.46 -50.86
N THR A 241 41.38 -3.68 -50.34
CA THR A 241 40.48 -4.72 -50.85
C THR A 241 39.10 -4.45 -50.27
N ARG A 242 38.15 -4.06 -51.12
CA ARG A 242 36.75 -3.91 -50.73
C ARG A 242 36.00 -5.19 -51.08
N THR A 243 35.38 -5.81 -50.09
CA THR A 243 34.28 -6.76 -50.33
C THR A 243 32.97 -6.07 -49.99
N ASN A 244 31.87 -6.54 -50.55
CA ASN A 244 30.54 -5.93 -50.43
C ASN A 244 29.95 -5.98 -48.99
N GLN A 245 30.75 -6.36 -48.00
CA GLN A 245 30.40 -6.34 -46.57
C GLN A 245 30.97 -5.11 -45.82
N ASP A 246 31.96 -4.41 -46.39
CA ASP A 246 32.57 -3.22 -45.74
C ASP A 246 31.71 -1.95 -45.82
N GLU A 247 30.67 -1.92 -46.64
CA GLU A 247 29.78 -0.75 -46.74
C GLU A 247 28.93 -0.56 -45.46
N ASN A 248 28.77 -1.63 -44.68
CA ASN A 248 28.11 -1.61 -43.36
C ASN A 248 29.10 -1.44 -42.20
N ALA A 249 30.40 -1.57 -42.44
CA ALA A 249 31.45 -1.29 -41.46
C ALA A 249 31.88 0.17 -41.53
N ARG A 250 30.93 1.10 -41.38
CA ARG A 250 31.28 2.48 -41.07
C ARG A 250 31.98 2.49 -39.70
N PRO A 251 33.15 3.11 -39.53
CA PRO A 251 33.67 3.37 -38.20
C PRO A 251 32.60 4.13 -37.43
N ILE A 252 32.12 3.52 -36.34
CA ILE A 252 31.13 4.09 -35.42
C ILE A 252 31.79 5.32 -34.79
N THR A 253 31.65 6.46 -35.46
CA THR A 253 31.43 7.68 -34.69
C THR A 253 30.08 7.43 -34.04
N PRO A 254 29.94 7.39 -32.71
CA PRO A 254 28.63 7.16 -32.09
C PRO A 254 27.72 8.24 -32.64
N GLU A 255 26.81 7.84 -33.54
CA GLU A 255 25.80 8.74 -34.05
C GLU A 255 24.95 9.03 -32.83
N ILE A 256 25.14 10.22 -32.26
CA ILE A 256 24.47 10.63 -31.03
C ILE A 256 22.99 10.44 -31.31
N ALA A 257 22.37 9.49 -30.61
CA ALA A 257 20.97 9.17 -30.79
C ALA A 257 20.16 10.47 -30.69
N LYS A 258 19.17 10.60 -31.55
CA LYS A 258 18.33 11.80 -31.61
C LYS A 258 16.88 11.45 -31.31
N THR A 259 16.18 12.38 -30.68
CA THR A 259 14.73 12.34 -30.53
C THR A 259 14.05 12.43 -31.90
N GLN A 260 12.74 12.20 -31.93
CA GLN A 260 11.92 12.34 -33.13
C GLN A 260 12.02 13.74 -33.79
N SER A 261 12.22 14.80 -33.02
CA SER A 261 12.43 16.17 -33.55
C SER A 261 13.88 16.48 -33.93
N GLY A 262 14.81 15.54 -33.70
CA GLY A 262 16.23 15.72 -34.01
C GLY A 262 17.08 16.30 -32.87
N GLN A 263 16.54 16.48 -31.67
CA GLN A 263 17.31 16.85 -30.47
C GLN A 263 18.23 15.70 -30.06
N ARG A 264 19.33 15.97 -29.36
CA ARG A 264 20.22 14.91 -28.85
C ARG A 264 19.56 14.20 -27.67
N CYS A 265 19.57 12.88 -27.69
CA CYS A 265 19.18 12.06 -26.55
C CYS A 265 20.13 12.27 -25.38
N LEU A 266 19.60 12.23 -24.16
CA LEU A 266 20.41 12.30 -22.94
C LEU A 266 21.39 11.11 -22.86
N PRO A 267 22.55 11.27 -22.20
CA PRO A 267 23.51 10.18 -22.04
C PRO A 267 22.93 9.05 -21.19
N ALA A 268 22.84 7.84 -21.77
CA ALA A 268 22.32 6.66 -21.07
C ALA A 268 23.09 6.31 -19.78
N ALA A 269 24.38 6.69 -19.69
CA ALA A 269 25.21 6.46 -18.51
C ALA A 269 24.67 7.13 -17.23
N TYR A 270 23.88 8.21 -17.34
CA TYR A 270 23.24 8.85 -16.18
C TYR A 270 22.00 8.09 -15.68
N PHE A 271 21.55 7.07 -16.42
CA PHE A 271 20.31 6.32 -16.19
C PHE A 271 20.60 4.80 -16.11
N ASP A 272 21.80 4.43 -15.67
CA ASP A 272 22.25 3.04 -15.56
C ASP A 272 22.04 2.47 -14.14
N ILE A 273 20.79 2.55 -13.66
CA ILE A 273 20.39 2.09 -12.32
C ILE A 273 20.80 0.62 -12.07
N PRO A 274 20.67 -0.33 -13.02
CA PRO A 274 21.03 -1.73 -12.77
C PRO A 274 22.46 -1.93 -12.26
N ASN A 275 23.39 -1.03 -12.63
CA ASN A 275 24.79 -1.08 -12.24
C ASN A 275 25.16 -0.19 -11.04
N TRP A 276 24.17 0.42 -10.36
CA TRP A 276 24.41 1.27 -9.17
C TRP A 276 24.49 0.51 -7.85
N GLY A 277 24.11 -0.76 -7.86
CA GLY A 277 24.24 -1.67 -6.73
C GLY A 277 24.67 -3.05 -7.20
N ASP A 278 24.86 -3.95 -6.26
CA ASP A 278 25.24 -5.33 -6.51
C ASP A 278 24.35 -6.33 -5.73
N ALA A 279 24.73 -7.60 -5.71
CA ALA A 279 23.99 -8.66 -5.04
C ALA A 279 24.17 -8.72 -3.51
N GLN A 280 24.99 -7.83 -2.91
CA GLN A 280 25.18 -7.80 -1.47
C GLN A 280 23.91 -7.30 -0.75
N PRO A 281 23.70 -7.67 0.53
CA PRO A 281 22.59 -7.15 1.31
C PRO A 281 22.60 -5.62 1.40
N PHE A 282 21.39 -5.03 1.47
CA PHE A 282 21.18 -3.59 1.63
C PHE A 282 22.07 -2.94 2.70
N SER A 283 22.12 -3.56 3.88
CA SER A 283 22.89 -3.04 5.02
C SER A 283 24.39 -2.94 4.73
N THR A 284 24.95 -3.90 4.01
CA THR A 284 26.37 -3.94 3.64
C THR A 284 26.70 -2.84 2.63
N GLN A 285 25.94 -2.76 1.53
CA GLN A 285 26.17 -1.74 0.49
C GLN A 285 26.00 -0.32 1.07
N LEU A 286 24.97 -0.12 1.90
CA LEU A 286 24.74 1.16 2.55
C LEU A 286 25.85 1.53 3.55
N ALA A 287 26.32 0.58 4.36
CA ALA A 287 27.40 0.83 5.31
C ALA A 287 28.70 1.21 4.59
N GLN A 288 29.03 0.53 3.49
CA GLN A 288 30.19 0.84 2.66
C GLN A 288 30.05 2.21 2.00
N ALA A 289 28.90 2.51 1.38
CA ALA A 289 28.68 3.81 0.74
C ALA A 289 28.77 4.96 1.76
N ARG A 290 28.31 4.74 2.99
CA ARG A 290 28.36 5.73 4.08
C ARG A 290 29.74 5.97 4.67
N SER A 291 30.58 4.93 4.79
CA SER A 291 31.90 5.05 5.42
C SER A 291 32.86 5.93 4.60
N GLU A 292 32.60 6.05 3.29
CA GLU A 292 33.46 6.78 2.35
C GLU A 292 33.04 8.25 2.15
N ILE A 293 31.93 8.73 2.76
CA ILE A 293 31.41 10.10 2.53
C ILE A 293 32.39 11.17 2.99
N VAL A 294 33.16 10.91 4.05
CA VAL A 294 34.05 11.90 4.67
C VAL A 294 35.50 11.52 4.40
N THR A 295 36.23 12.43 3.77
CA THR A 295 37.67 12.29 3.52
C THR A 295 38.49 12.36 4.82
N GLU A 296 39.76 11.97 4.76
CA GLU A 296 40.70 12.05 5.90
C GLU A 296 40.84 13.46 6.49
N VAL A 297 40.54 14.50 5.69
CA VAL A 297 40.64 15.92 6.08
C VAL A 297 39.32 16.45 6.66
N GLY A 298 38.29 15.61 6.77
CA GLY A 298 36.99 15.97 7.34
C GLY A 298 36.07 16.74 6.38
N GLN A 299 36.33 16.71 5.07
CA GLN A 299 35.48 17.28 4.03
C GLN A 299 34.66 16.19 3.33
N PRO A 300 33.42 16.48 2.87
CA PRO A 300 32.66 15.56 2.04
C PRO A 300 33.39 15.21 0.74
N ASP A 301 33.42 13.94 0.37
CA ASP A 301 33.89 13.46 -0.94
C ASP A 301 32.73 13.47 -1.93
N GLU A 302 32.84 14.30 -2.98
CA GLU A 302 31.81 14.46 -4.01
C GLU A 302 31.44 13.16 -4.73
N THR A 303 32.42 12.28 -4.95
CA THR A 303 32.22 10.99 -5.63
C THR A 303 31.55 9.98 -4.71
N ALA A 304 31.91 9.99 -3.42
CA ALA A 304 31.27 9.15 -2.42
C ALA A 304 29.83 9.57 -2.14
N VAL A 305 29.54 10.88 -2.09
CA VAL A 305 28.18 11.43 -1.98
C VAL A 305 27.32 11.00 -3.16
N LEU A 306 27.84 11.11 -4.39
CA LEU A 306 27.11 10.68 -5.59
C LEU A 306 26.83 9.16 -5.57
N ARG A 307 27.82 8.35 -5.18
CA ARG A 307 27.65 6.90 -5.06
C ARG A 307 26.60 6.55 -4.00
N LEU A 308 26.61 7.19 -2.84
CA LEU A 308 25.58 6.98 -1.81
C LEU A 308 24.19 7.33 -2.32
N ALA A 309 24.04 8.45 -3.03
CA ALA A 309 22.76 8.83 -3.63
C ALA A 309 22.28 7.80 -4.66
N ARG A 310 23.18 7.26 -5.49
CA ARG A 310 22.88 6.17 -6.42
C ARG A 310 22.48 4.88 -5.69
N THR A 311 23.15 4.52 -4.59
CA THR A 311 22.78 3.37 -3.75
C THR A 311 21.37 3.55 -3.20
N TYR A 312 21.00 4.74 -2.70
CA TYR A 312 19.64 5.00 -2.25
C TYR A 312 18.62 4.84 -3.37
N VAL A 313 18.88 5.40 -4.56
CA VAL A 313 18.01 5.22 -5.72
C VAL A 313 17.90 3.76 -6.14
N TYR A 314 19.01 3.02 -6.16
CA TYR A 314 19.02 1.59 -6.48
C TYR A 314 18.05 0.81 -5.60
N PHE A 315 17.95 1.15 -4.31
CA PHE A 315 17.04 0.49 -3.36
C PHE A 315 15.65 1.13 -3.25
N GLY A 316 15.34 2.16 -4.03
CA GLY A 316 14.02 2.79 -4.04
C GLY A 316 13.82 3.88 -2.97
N PHE A 317 14.89 4.47 -2.44
CA PHE A 317 14.84 5.53 -1.43
C PHE A 317 15.10 6.91 -2.06
N GLY A 318 14.08 7.49 -2.69
CA GLY A 318 14.21 8.74 -3.45
C GLY A 318 14.56 9.95 -2.59
N ARG A 319 13.82 10.19 -1.51
CA ARG A 319 14.03 11.32 -0.60
C ARG A 319 15.38 11.27 0.10
N GLU A 320 15.86 10.08 0.46
CA GLU A 320 17.18 9.88 1.03
C GLU A 320 18.27 10.22 0.01
N ALA A 321 18.09 9.84 -1.26
CA ALA A 321 18.99 10.23 -2.34
C ALA A 321 19.00 11.75 -2.54
N LEU A 322 17.82 12.41 -2.57
CA LEU A 322 17.71 13.87 -2.66
C LEU A 322 18.46 14.56 -1.52
N ARG A 323 18.24 14.11 -0.28
CA ARG A 323 18.90 14.69 0.89
C ARG A 323 20.42 14.46 0.87
N THR A 324 20.86 13.31 0.35
CA THR A 324 22.29 13.00 0.20
C THR A 324 22.97 13.96 -0.77
N LEU A 325 22.32 14.29 -1.89
CA LEU A 325 22.86 15.22 -2.89
C LEU A 325 23.04 16.66 -2.38
N GLU A 326 22.43 17.01 -1.24
CA GLU A 326 22.57 18.33 -0.62
C GLU A 326 23.81 18.46 0.27
N ILE A 327 24.49 17.36 0.62
CA ILE A 327 25.56 17.32 1.64
C ILE A 327 26.77 18.20 1.28
N ASP A 328 27.19 18.19 0.02
CA ASP A 328 28.39 18.89 -0.46
C ASP A 328 28.07 20.17 -1.25
N GLY A 329 26.79 20.41 -1.58
CA GLY A 329 26.34 21.55 -2.37
C GLY A 329 26.75 21.52 -3.86
N VAL A 330 27.35 20.43 -4.35
CA VAL A 330 27.85 20.33 -5.72
C VAL A 330 26.72 20.08 -6.71
N ARG A 331 26.74 20.84 -7.81
CA ARG A 331 25.76 20.76 -8.89
C ARG A 331 26.41 20.28 -10.18
N SER A 332 25.93 19.17 -10.72
CA SER A 332 26.32 18.65 -12.03
C SER A 332 25.07 18.23 -12.81
N GLN A 333 25.19 18.08 -14.14
CA GLN A 333 24.07 17.63 -14.96
C GLN A 333 23.58 16.23 -14.53
N GLU A 334 24.50 15.33 -14.22
CA GLU A 334 24.19 14.01 -13.68
C GLU A 334 23.39 14.07 -12.38
N ARG A 335 23.81 14.90 -11.42
CA ARG A 335 23.10 15.07 -10.14
C ARG A 335 21.71 15.65 -10.34
N THR A 336 21.54 16.54 -11.31
CA THR A 336 20.21 17.07 -11.67
C THR A 336 19.28 15.97 -12.15
N TYR A 337 19.75 15.06 -13.01
CA TYR A 337 18.94 13.93 -13.49
C TYR A 337 18.71 12.87 -12.40
N LEU A 338 19.74 12.54 -11.62
CA LEU A 338 19.61 11.63 -10.48
C LEU A 338 18.57 12.15 -9.47
N ALA A 339 18.52 13.46 -9.23
CA ALA A 339 17.49 14.05 -8.40
C ALA A 339 16.07 13.90 -9.01
N GLN A 340 15.92 13.93 -10.33
CA GLN A 340 14.60 13.67 -10.93
C GLN A 340 14.21 12.19 -10.83
N ILE A 341 15.14 11.28 -11.08
CA ILE A 341 14.92 9.82 -10.90
C ILE A 341 14.48 9.54 -9.46
N ALA A 342 15.16 10.15 -8.49
CA ALA A 342 14.83 10.02 -7.07
C ALA A 342 13.40 10.53 -6.76
N ARG A 343 12.96 11.64 -7.36
CA ARG A 343 11.57 12.12 -7.23
C ARG A 343 10.55 11.14 -7.81
N ILE A 344 10.82 10.62 -9.01
CA ILE A 344 9.94 9.66 -9.70
C ILE A 344 9.75 8.41 -8.84
N ILE A 345 10.84 7.90 -8.24
CA ILE A 345 10.78 6.70 -7.39
C ILE A 345 9.84 6.92 -6.20
N ASP A 346 9.89 8.08 -5.55
CA ASP A 346 9.00 8.36 -4.40
C ASP A 346 7.63 8.95 -4.84
N ALA A 347 7.23 8.74 -6.10
CA ALA A 347 5.99 9.27 -6.69
C ALA A 347 5.81 10.81 -6.57
N GLU A 348 6.90 11.54 -6.40
CA GLU A 348 6.93 13.00 -6.40
C GLU A 348 6.93 13.58 -7.83
N ARG A 349 6.42 14.80 -7.99
CA ARG A 349 6.46 15.49 -9.29
C ARG A 349 7.91 15.79 -9.71
N ALA A 350 8.33 15.18 -10.80
CA ALA A 350 9.58 15.50 -11.49
C ALA A 350 9.43 16.70 -12.44
N GLN A 351 10.56 17.34 -12.77
CA GLN A 351 10.62 18.44 -13.73
C GLN A 351 10.56 17.89 -15.16
N GLN A 352 9.35 17.84 -15.72
CA GLN A 352 9.07 17.30 -17.07
C GLN A 352 9.89 17.97 -18.18
N ASN A 353 10.16 19.27 -18.06
CA ASN A 353 10.94 20.03 -19.05
C ASN A 353 12.40 19.53 -19.21
N LEU A 354 12.94 18.80 -18.22
CA LEU A 354 14.27 18.20 -18.31
C LEU A 354 14.29 16.92 -19.17
N PHE A 355 13.11 16.33 -19.43
CA PHE A 355 12.91 15.11 -20.20
C PHE A 355 12.18 15.34 -21.52
N ALA A 356 12.06 16.60 -21.95
CA ALA A 356 11.32 16.96 -23.17
C ALA A 356 11.74 16.09 -24.37
N GLU A 357 10.75 15.41 -24.95
CA GLU A 357 10.78 14.50 -26.09
C GLU A 357 11.71 13.29 -25.96
N GLN A 358 12.28 13.06 -24.78
CA GLN A 358 13.23 11.97 -24.53
C GLN A 358 12.55 10.59 -24.51
N VAL A 359 11.20 10.54 -24.48
CA VAL A 359 10.40 9.30 -24.63
C VAL A 359 10.64 8.57 -25.96
N SER A 360 11.14 9.28 -26.97
CA SER A 360 11.45 8.73 -28.31
C SER A 360 12.87 8.16 -28.45
N CYS A 361 13.69 8.24 -27.40
CA CYS A 361 15.08 7.78 -27.43
C CYS A 361 15.18 6.27 -27.23
N SER A 362 16.09 5.61 -27.96
CA SER A 362 16.29 4.15 -27.90
C SER A 362 17.14 3.66 -26.71
N SER A 363 17.14 4.38 -25.58
CA SER A 363 17.97 4.09 -24.41
C SER A 363 17.15 4.11 -23.11
N SER A 364 17.77 3.78 -21.96
CA SER A 364 17.10 3.79 -20.65
C SER A 364 16.50 5.14 -20.26
N VAL A 365 16.91 6.23 -20.91
CA VAL A 365 16.31 7.55 -20.77
C VAL A 365 14.81 7.54 -21.05
N ALA A 366 14.34 6.76 -22.05
CA ALA A 366 12.93 6.76 -22.43
C ALA A 366 12.00 6.28 -21.31
N LEU A 367 12.45 5.32 -20.48
CA LEU A 367 11.71 4.90 -19.29
C LEU A 367 11.47 6.06 -18.33
N TRP A 368 12.55 6.76 -17.95
CA TRP A 368 12.47 7.86 -16.99
C TRP A 368 11.76 9.08 -17.55
N ALA A 369 11.87 9.31 -18.86
CA ALA A 369 11.10 10.34 -19.55
C ALA A 369 9.60 10.03 -19.54
N ALA A 370 9.21 8.76 -19.76
CA ALA A 370 7.82 8.33 -19.73
C ALA A 370 7.23 8.50 -18.32
N LEU A 371 7.98 8.13 -17.28
CA LEU A 371 7.56 8.26 -15.88
C LEU A 371 7.58 9.70 -15.35
N ALA A 372 8.35 10.60 -15.96
CA ALA A 372 8.36 12.02 -15.58
C ALA A 372 7.02 12.71 -15.93
N ILE A 373 6.31 12.23 -16.96
CA ILE A 373 5.04 12.79 -17.43
C ILE A 373 3.89 12.11 -16.68
N LYS A 374 3.52 12.67 -15.52
CA LYS A 374 2.41 12.19 -14.70
C LYS A 374 1.05 12.34 -15.40
N ASP A 375 0.76 13.53 -15.90
CA ASP A 375 -0.55 13.88 -16.46
C ASP A 375 -0.43 14.33 -17.93
N GLY A 376 -1.44 14.00 -18.73
CA GLY A 376 -1.58 14.49 -20.11
C GLY A 376 -0.87 13.65 -21.19
N PRO A 377 -0.96 14.10 -22.45
CA PRO A 377 -0.40 13.37 -23.59
C PRO A 377 1.13 13.39 -23.57
N MET A 378 1.74 12.35 -24.14
CA MET A 378 3.18 12.35 -24.40
C MET A 378 3.54 13.44 -25.40
N ASP A 379 4.75 13.99 -25.26
CA ASP A 379 5.28 15.05 -26.13
C ASP A 379 5.91 14.52 -27.43
N ALA A 380 6.18 13.22 -27.52
CA ALA A 380 6.65 12.52 -28.72
C ALA A 380 6.16 11.06 -28.75
N GLN A 381 6.38 10.36 -29.86
CA GLN A 381 6.08 8.94 -29.96
C GLN A 381 7.03 8.12 -29.06
N LEU A 382 6.45 7.33 -28.17
CA LEU A 382 7.16 6.47 -27.21
C LEU A 382 7.90 5.33 -27.93
N ASP A 383 9.19 5.14 -27.62
CA ASP A 383 9.91 3.91 -27.95
C ASP A 383 9.59 2.83 -26.90
N ARG A 384 8.51 2.07 -27.16
CA ARG A 384 8.02 1.01 -26.28
C ARG A 384 9.10 -0.04 -25.99
N ALA A 385 9.92 -0.41 -26.98
CA ALA A 385 10.93 -1.44 -26.81
C ALA A 385 12.05 -0.97 -25.85
N ALA A 386 12.50 0.28 -26.01
CA ALA A 386 13.49 0.87 -25.12
C ALA A 386 13.00 0.97 -23.67
N VAL A 387 11.74 1.38 -23.47
CA VAL A 387 11.11 1.50 -22.15
C VAL A 387 11.02 0.14 -21.47
N LEU A 388 10.48 -0.86 -22.15
CA LEU A 388 10.31 -2.21 -21.59
C LEU A 388 11.66 -2.90 -21.32
N HIS A 389 12.64 -2.72 -22.21
CA HIS A 389 13.99 -3.25 -21.99
C HIS A 389 14.65 -2.60 -20.76
N ALA A 390 14.58 -1.27 -20.64
CA ALA A 390 15.12 -0.56 -19.50
C ALA A 390 14.42 -0.94 -18.19
N PHE A 391 13.09 -1.12 -18.22
CA PHE A 391 12.31 -1.57 -17.07
C PHE A 391 12.71 -2.98 -16.63
N LYS A 392 12.78 -3.94 -17.56
CA LYS A 392 13.16 -5.34 -17.25
C LYS A 392 14.63 -5.48 -16.81
N ALA A 393 15.49 -4.51 -17.14
CA ALA A 393 16.86 -4.46 -16.64
C ALA A 393 16.95 -4.01 -15.17
N LEU A 394 15.94 -3.33 -14.62
CA LEU A 394 15.94 -2.90 -13.23
C LEU A 394 15.93 -4.09 -12.26
N PRO A 395 16.47 -3.94 -11.03
CA PRO A 395 16.29 -4.92 -9.97
C PRO A 395 14.80 -5.22 -9.68
N ILE A 396 14.50 -6.44 -9.26
CA ILE A 396 13.12 -6.91 -9.07
C ILE A 396 12.30 -6.05 -8.10
N HIS A 397 12.92 -5.51 -7.04
CA HIS A 397 12.24 -4.63 -6.10
C HIS A 397 11.82 -3.30 -6.76
N LEU A 398 12.66 -2.74 -7.64
CA LEU A 398 12.31 -1.55 -8.42
C LEU A 398 11.28 -1.88 -9.51
N GLN A 399 11.33 -3.05 -10.15
CA GLN A 399 10.30 -3.45 -11.10
C GLN A 399 8.92 -3.54 -10.43
N ARG A 400 8.84 -4.10 -9.22
CA ARG A 400 7.59 -4.17 -8.45
C ARG A 400 7.07 -2.79 -8.04
N HIS A 401 7.97 -1.89 -7.67
CA HIS A 401 7.62 -0.53 -7.26
C HIS A 401 7.22 0.37 -8.44
N ILE A 402 7.94 0.28 -9.56
CA ILE A 402 7.74 1.15 -10.74
C ILE A 402 6.70 0.59 -11.71
N GLY A 403 6.47 -0.73 -11.70
CA GLY A 403 5.54 -1.42 -12.59
C GLY A 403 4.13 -0.80 -12.61
N PRO A 404 3.50 -0.55 -11.45
CA PRO A 404 2.19 0.11 -11.38
C PRO A 404 2.18 1.50 -12.05
N MET A 405 3.13 2.37 -11.70
CA MET A 405 3.25 3.71 -12.28
C MET A 405 3.46 3.68 -13.81
N LEU A 406 4.25 2.71 -14.29
CA LEU A 406 4.50 2.56 -15.72
C LEU A 406 3.27 1.99 -16.45
N SER A 407 2.51 1.12 -15.78
CA SER A 407 1.25 0.58 -16.29
C SER A 407 0.23 1.68 -16.52
N GLU A 408 0.00 2.54 -15.51
CA GLU A 408 -0.87 3.72 -15.62
C GLU A 408 -0.47 4.59 -16.83
N ARG A 409 0.84 4.80 -17.02
CA ARG A 409 1.36 5.59 -18.14
C ARG A 409 1.08 4.95 -19.51
N PHE A 410 1.13 3.62 -19.60
CA PHE A 410 0.79 2.87 -20.81
C PHE A 410 -0.72 2.86 -21.08
N ILE A 411 -1.55 2.71 -20.04
CA ILE A 411 -3.02 2.83 -20.13
C ILE A 411 -3.41 4.22 -20.65
N ALA A 412 -2.81 5.28 -20.12
CA ALA A 412 -3.08 6.66 -20.51
C ALA A 412 -2.80 6.96 -22.00
N ILE A 413 -1.98 6.14 -22.68
CA ILE A 413 -1.71 6.27 -24.13
C ILE A 413 -2.40 5.18 -24.96
N GLY A 414 -3.22 4.32 -24.34
CA GLY A 414 -3.96 3.24 -24.98
C GLY A 414 -3.11 2.01 -25.34
N ASP A 415 -1.91 1.84 -24.76
CA ASP A 415 -1.05 0.68 -24.99
C ASP A 415 -1.21 -0.36 -23.88
N HIS A 416 -2.35 -1.06 -23.90
CA HIS A 416 -2.70 -2.04 -22.86
C HIS A 416 -1.73 -3.24 -22.81
N ASP A 417 -1.13 -3.62 -23.94
CA ASP A 417 -0.12 -4.68 -23.97
C ASP A 417 1.18 -4.27 -23.26
N GLY A 418 1.54 -2.98 -23.34
CA GLY A 418 2.65 -2.40 -22.59
C GLY A 418 2.39 -2.46 -21.09
N ALA A 419 1.20 -2.03 -20.66
CA ALA A 419 0.74 -2.08 -19.28
C ALA A 419 0.82 -3.51 -18.71
N LEU A 420 0.28 -4.49 -19.44
CA LEU A 420 0.29 -5.90 -19.06
C LEU A 420 1.71 -6.44 -18.80
N GLN A 421 2.68 -6.09 -19.64
CA GLN A 421 4.07 -6.55 -19.51
C GLN A 421 4.81 -5.95 -18.31
N THR A 422 4.37 -4.78 -17.85
CA THR A 422 4.97 -4.09 -16.69
C THR A 422 4.46 -4.64 -15.36
N LEU A 423 3.18 -5.02 -15.30
CA LEU A 423 2.57 -5.60 -14.11
C LEU A 423 3.01 -7.05 -13.84
N ASP A 424 3.54 -7.75 -14.85
CA ASP A 424 4.01 -9.13 -14.71
C ASP A 424 5.07 -9.34 -13.60
N ALA A 425 5.91 -8.32 -13.33
CA ALA A 425 6.91 -8.38 -12.26
C ALA A 425 6.30 -8.42 -10.83
N GLY A 426 5.02 -8.05 -10.69
CA GLY A 426 4.26 -8.02 -9.44
C GLY A 426 3.20 -9.12 -9.30
N ARG A 427 3.05 -10.02 -10.28
CA ARG A 427 1.94 -11.00 -10.34
C ARG A 427 2.03 -12.18 -9.37
N GLY A 428 3.18 -12.43 -8.74
CA GLY A 428 3.30 -13.50 -7.75
C GLY A 428 2.42 -13.20 -6.54
N ALA A 429 1.44 -14.06 -6.25
CA ALA A 429 0.42 -13.87 -5.21
C ALA A 429 1.01 -13.50 -3.83
N ASP A 430 2.15 -14.08 -3.46
CA ASP A 430 2.82 -13.82 -2.17
C ASP A 430 3.54 -12.46 -2.09
N THR A 431 3.58 -11.71 -3.20
CA THR A 431 4.37 -10.48 -3.35
C THR A 431 3.61 -9.33 -4.01
N LYS A 432 2.30 -9.50 -4.22
CA LYS A 432 1.46 -8.50 -4.88
C LYS A 432 1.23 -7.31 -3.95
N THR A 433 1.64 -6.12 -4.39
CA THR A 433 1.44 -4.87 -3.63
C THR A 433 0.03 -4.33 -3.84
N LEU A 434 -0.41 -3.40 -2.98
CA LEU A 434 -1.67 -2.67 -3.17
C LEU A 434 -1.67 -1.95 -4.52
N ASP A 435 -0.61 -1.19 -4.79
CA ASP A 435 -0.45 -0.44 -6.04
C ASP A 435 -0.49 -1.34 -7.27
N ALA A 436 0.13 -2.53 -7.21
CA ALA A 436 0.03 -3.51 -8.30
C ALA A 436 -1.40 -4.02 -8.50
N THR A 437 -2.14 -4.22 -7.41
CA THR A 437 -3.55 -4.64 -7.51
C THR A 437 -4.44 -3.54 -8.06
N LEU A 438 -4.23 -2.29 -7.66
CA LEU A 438 -4.97 -1.14 -8.17
C LEU A 438 -4.66 -0.90 -9.66
N ALA A 439 -3.39 -0.97 -10.07
CA ALA A 439 -3.01 -0.81 -11.47
C ALA A 439 -3.50 -1.97 -12.36
N GLU A 440 -3.58 -3.20 -11.83
CA GLU A 440 -4.23 -4.32 -12.54
C GLU A 440 -5.74 -4.11 -12.69
N ALA A 441 -6.40 -3.63 -11.63
CA ALA A 441 -7.81 -3.27 -11.66
C ALA A 441 -8.10 -2.17 -12.70
N GLU A 442 -7.25 -1.15 -12.78
CA GLU A 442 -7.36 -0.11 -13.80
C GLU A 442 -7.16 -0.65 -15.22
N LEU A 443 -6.19 -1.56 -15.41
CA LEU A 443 -5.98 -2.23 -16.69
C LEU A 443 -7.20 -3.07 -17.10
N ASP A 444 -7.76 -3.84 -16.18
CA ASP A 444 -8.96 -4.65 -16.42
C ASP A 444 -10.18 -3.76 -16.74
N HIS A 445 -10.31 -2.62 -16.07
CA HIS A 445 -11.32 -1.62 -16.41
C HIS A 445 -11.11 -1.07 -17.84
N ALA A 446 -9.88 -0.69 -18.19
CA ALA A 446 -9.54 -0.23 -19.54
C ALA A 446 -9.77 -1.30 -20.63
N LEU A 447 -9.75 -2.59 -20.25
CA LEU A 447 -10.06 -3.72 -21.12
C LEU A 447 -11.56 -4.08 -21.17
N GLY A 448 -12.40 -3.43 -20.34
CA GLY A 448 -13.85 -3.65 -20.30
C GLY A 448 -14.30 -4.81 -19.39
N ASN A 449 -13.47 -5.26 -18.45
CA ASN A 449 -13.75 -6.37 -17.53
C ASN A 449 -14.35 -5.89 -16.18
N GLU A 450 -15.41 -5.09 -16.20
CA GLU A 450 -15.88 -4.30 -15.04
C GLU A 450 -16.22 -5.11 -13.77
N THR A 451 -16.88 -6.27 -13.88
CA THR A 451 -17.40 -7.00 -12.70
C THR A 451 -16.33 -7.70 -11.85
N SER A 452 -15.14 -7.96 -12.39
CA SER A 452 -14.03 -8.57 -11.63
C SER A 452 -13.17 -7.52 -10.92
N VAL A 453 -13.20 -6.26 -11.40
CA VAL A 453 -12.38 -5.15 -10.90
C VAL A 453 -12.84 -4.73 -9.52
N GLU A 454 -14.14 -4.56 -9.34
CA GLU A 454 -14.71 -4.01 -8.10
C GLU A 454 -14.43 -4.90 -6.89
N ILE A 455 -14.62 -6.21 -7.04
CA ILE A 455 -14.36 -7.18 -5.98
C ILE A 455 -12.85 -7.24 -5.66
N ALA A 456 -12.00 -7.19 -6.69
CA ALA A 456 -10.55 -7.23 -6.51
C ALA A 456 -10.02 -5.98 -5.78
N VAL A 457 -10.51 -4.78 -6.13
CA VAL A 457 -10.13 -3.52 -5.47
C VAL A 457 -10.61 -3.50 -4.02
N ALA A 458 -11.88 -3.83 -3.76
CA ALA A 458 -12.43 -3.85 -2.40
C ALA A 458 -11.69 -4.86 -1.52
N THR A 459 -11.41 -6.06 -2.05
CA THR A 459 -10.65 -7.09 -1.32
C THR A 459 -9.23 -6.61 -1.03
N ALA A 460 -8.53 -6.03 -2.01
CA ALA A 460 -7.18 -5.54 -1.84
C ALA A 460 -7.08 -4.39 -0.82
N VAL A 461 -8.06 -3.49 -0.81
CA VAL A 461 -8.18 -2.42 0.18
C VAL A 461 -8.35 -2.98 1.59
N ARG A 462 -9.21 -3.98 1.76
CA ARG A 462 -9.55 -4.56 3.07
C ARG A 462 -8.48 -5.49 3.64
N GLU A 463 -7.80 -6.26 2.79
CA GLU A 463 -6.79 -7.23 3.22
C GLU A 463 -5.41 -6.61 3.45
N ASN A 464 -5.18 -5.37 2.99
CA ASN A 464 -3.87 -4.75 3.07
C ASN A 464 -3.68 -3.92 4.34
N ALA A 465 -2.78 -4.38 5.21
CA ALA A 465 -2.42 -3.68 6.45
C ALA A 465 -1.71 -2.33 6.26
N ARG A 466 -1.38 -1.92 5.03
CA ARG A 466 -0.66 -0.67 4.73
C ARG A 466 -1.42 0.25 3.77
N ILE A 467 -2.75 0.25 3.81
CA ILE A 467 -3.54 1.21 3.05
C ILE A 467 -3.17 2.65 3.45
N THR A 468 -3.12 3.55 2.46
CA THR A 468 -2.86 4.97 2.68
C THR A 468 -4.17 5.77 2.66
N PRO A 469 -4.21 6.97 3.27
CA PRO A 469 -5.38 7.85 3.21
C PRO A 469 -5.81 8.19 1.77
N ASP A 470 -4.86 8.41 0.85
CA ASP A 470 -5.14 8.72 -0.56
C ASP A 470 -5.91 7.58 -1.25
N VAL A 471 -5.50 6.32 -1.00
CA VAL A 471 -6.19 5.15 -1.55
C VAL A 471 -7.58 5.01 -0.95
N MET A 472 -7.73 5.23 0.36
CA MET A 472 -9.04 5.19 1.01
C MET A 472 -9.98 6.30 0.50
N ILE A 473 -9.46 7.52 0.28
CA ILE A 473 -10.23 8.62 -0.34
C ILE A 473 -10.72 8.22 -1.72
N ALA A 474 -9.84 7.67 -2.56
CA ALA A 474 -10.19 7.21 -3.89
C ALA A 474 -11.27 6.12 -3.82
N PHE A 475 -11.08 5.11 -2.97
CA PHE A 475 -12.04 4.02 -2.76
C PHE A 475 -13.43 4.52 -2.35
N LEU A 476 -13.52 5.39 -1.33
CA LEU A 476 -14.80 5.93 -0.86
C LEU A 476 -15.46 6.85 -1.91
N THR A 477 -14.66 7.66 -2.60
CA THR A 477 -15.16 8.57 -3.65
C THR A 477 -15.74 7.79 -4.82
N ASP A 478 -15.01 6.78 -5.27
CA ASP A 478 -15.39 5.87 -6.35
C ASP A 478 -16.66 5.07 -5.97
N ALA A 479 -16.73 4.56 -4.73
CA ALA A 479 -17.94 3.92 -4.23
C ALA A 479 -19.16 4.86 -4.24
N VAL A 480 -18.98 6.12 -3.85
CA VAL A 480 -20.05 7.13 -3.88
C VAL A 480 -20.50 7.48 -5.30
N GLU A 481 -19.56 7.65 -6.22
CA GLU A 481 -19.87 8.03 -7.61
C GLU A 481 -20.59 6.92 -8.38
N ASN A 482 -20.29 5.66 -8.06
CA ASN A 482 -20.88 4.49 -8.68
C ASN A 482 -22.02 3.86 -7.84
N ASN A 483 -22.44 4.51 -6.75
CA ASN A 483 -23.49 4.04 -5.85
C ASN A 483 -23.27 2.59 -5.37
N ARG A 484 -22.05 2.27 -4.96
CA ARG A 484 -21.64 0.95 -4.45
C ARG A 484 -21.75 0.88 -2.93
N GLU A 485 -22.02 -0.31 -2.42
CA GLU A 485 -22.10 -0.56 -0.98
C GLU A 485 -20.71 -0.39 -0.33
N ILE A 486 -20.68 0.38 0.76
CA ILE A 486 -19.51 0.57 1.64
C ILE A 486 -19.81 -0.16 2.96
N GLU A 487 -18.93 -1.06 3.39
CA GLU A 487 -19.13 -1.83 4.62
C GLU A 487 -18.78 -1.01 5.86
N ASP A 488 -19.35 -1.35 7.01
CA ASP A 488 -19.00 -0.75 8.30
C ASP A 488 -17.49 -0.91 8.63
N SER A 489 -16.89 -2.02 8.18
CA SER A 489 -15.45 -2.27 8.29
C SER A 489 -14.61 -1.24 7.53
N ASP A 490 -15.08 -0.78 6.36
CA ASP A 490 -14.40 0.24 5.55
C ASP A 490 -14.45 1.61 6.26
N PHE A 491 -15.58 1.95 6.87
CA PHE A 491 -15.71 3.16 7.69
C PHE A 491 -14.79 3.11 8.93
N MET A 492 -14.71 1.95 9.61
CA MET A 492 -13.77 1.78 10.74
C MET A 492 -12.31 1.93 10.31
N LEU A 493 -11.95 1.46 9.11
CA LEU A 493 -10.61 1.64 8.56
C LEU A 493 -10.32 3.11 8.23
N ALA A 494 -11.30 3.83 7.67
CA ALA A 494 -11.20 5.27 7.44
C ALA A 494 -11.01 6.06 8.75
N ASP A 495 -11.74 5.69 9.82
CA ASP A 495 -11.58 6.29 11.15
C ASP A 495 -10.16 6.07 11.71
N ALA A 496 -9.62 4.85 11.59
CA ALA A 496 -8.27 4.53 12.02
C ALA A 496 -7.21 5.35 11.27
N LEU A 497 -7.35 5.47 9.94
CA LEU A 497 -6.44 6.26 9.10
C LEU A 497 -6.49 7.74 9.44
N ARG A 498 -7.68 8.29 9.69
CA ARG A 498 -7.81 9.68 10.13
C ARG A 498 -7.17 9.94 11.48
N PHE A 499 -7.33 9.01 12.42
CA PHE A 499 -6.69 9.10 13.72
C PHE A 499 -5.16 9.07 13.61
N GLU A 500 -4.60 8.18 12.79
CA GLU A 500 -3.15 8.09 12.55
C GLU A 500 -2.61 9.38 11.91
N HIS A 501 -3.33 9.93 10.94
CA HIS A 501 -2.94 11.12 10.18
C HIS A 501 -3.52 12.42 10.75
N ALA A 502 -3.88 12.42 12.04
CA ALA A 502 -4.43 13.59 12.70
C ALA A 502 -3.54 14.82 12.50
N HIS A 503 -4.17 15.98 12.32
CA HIS A 503 -3.52 17.27 12.06
C HIS A 503 -2.80 17.42 10.70
N LEU A 504 -2.86 16.42 9.82
CA LEU A 504 -2.44 16.57 8.43
C LEU A 504 -3.63 16.98 7.55
N PRO A 505 -3.43 17.80 6.50
CA PRO A 505 -4.51 18.21 5.60
C PRO A 505 -5.29 17.03 4.99
N ILE A 506 -4.60 15.92 4.72
CA ILE A 506 -5.17 14.70 4.13
C ILE A 506 -6.27 14.06 5.01
N ALA A 507 -6.20 14.24 6.34
CA ALA A 507 -7.25 13.74 7.23
C ALA A 507 -8.59 14.46 6.98
N GLY A 508 -8.56 15.76 6.64
CA GLY A 508 -9.75 16.50 6.23
C GLY A 508 -10.31 16.02 4.89
N ASP A 509 -9.44 15.68 3.93
CA ASP A 509 -9.84 15.12 2.63
C ASP A 509 -10.54 13.77 2.81
N LEU A 510 -9.97 12.91 3.67
CA LEU A 510 -10.55 11.61 4.04
C LEU A 510 -11.86 11.76 4.83
N THR A 511 -11.93 12.70 5.76
CA THR A 511 -13.17 13.02 6.51
C THR A 511 -14.31 13.39 5.56
N TYR A 512 -14.01 14.19 4.53
CA TYR A 512 -15.00 14.60 3.54
C TYR A 512 -15.48 13.42 2.68
N ALA A 513 -14.56 12.58 2.20
CA ALA A 513 -14.91 11.37 1.45
C ALA A 513 -15.78 10.40 2.28
N GLN A 514 -15.41 10.20 3.55
CA GLN A 514 -16.16 9.38 4.50
C GLN A 514 -17.56 9.94 4.76
N GLY A 515 -17.69 11.26 4.93
CA GLY A 515 -18.98 11.93 5.10
C GLY A 515 -19.92 11.72 3.90
N ARG A 516 -19.40 11.82 2.67
CA ARG A 516 -20.16 11.49 1.47
C ARG A 516 -20.59 10.02 1.44
N GLY A 517 -19.72 9.11 1.88
CA GLY A 517 -20.02 7.69 2.03
C GLY A 517 -21.17 7.43 3.01
N TYR A 518 -21.14 8.06 4.20
CA TYR A 518 -22.25 7.95 5.16
C TYR A 518 -23.56 8.47 4.59
N LEU A 519 -23.54 9.60 3.88
CA LEU A 519 -24.75 10.15 3.28
C LEU A 519 -25.37 9.21 2.25
N MET A 520 -24.55 8.65 1.35
CA MET A 520 -25.01 7.69 0.33
C MET A 520 -25.63 6.45 0.97
N GLN A 521 -25.05 5.91 2.04
CA GLN A 521 -25.57 4.76 2.76
C GLN A 521 -26.77 5.09 3.68
N GLY A 522 -27.19 6.36 3.75
CA GLY A 522 -28.27 6.79 4.64
C GLY A 522 -27.90 6.82 6.13
N ASN A 523 -26.61 6.76 6.46
CA ASN A 523 -26.09 6.78 7.83
C ASN A 523 -26.00 8.22 8.38
N ILE A 524 -27.15 8.89 8.48
CA ILE A 524 -27.25 10.32 8.80
C ILE A 524 -26.68 10.68 10.19
N ASP A 525 -26.96 9.86 11.21
CA ASP A 525 -26.45 10.10 12.56
C ASP A 525 -24.91 10.08 12.62
N GLN A 526 -24.27 9.20 11.84
CA GLN A 526 -22.82 9.13 11.75
C GLN A 526 -22.25 10.35 11.05
N LEU A 527 -22.86 10.77 9.93
CA LEU A 527 -22.47 11.99 9.23
C LEU A 527 -22.55 13.23 10.13
N GLN A 528 -23.65 13.40 10.86
CA GLN A 528 -23.83 14.56 11.74
C GLN A 528 -22.80 14.57 12.87
N ARG A 529 -22.51 13.41 13.48
CA ARG A 529 -21.39 13.30 14.45
C ARG A 529 -20.06 13.64 13.81
N LEU A 530 -19.79 13.14 12.61
CA LEU A 530 -18.56 13.40 11.87
C LEU A 530 -18.34 14.89 11.65
N ILE A 531 -19.37 15.60 11.18
CA ILE A 531 -19.31 17.06 10.94
C ILE A 531 -19.08 17.81 12.27
N ALA A 532 -19.76 17.40 13.34
CA ALA A 532 -19.66 18.06 14.63
C ALA A 532 -18.27 17.89 15.27
N GLU A 533 -17.72 16.68 15.23
CA GLU A 533 -16.44 16.35 15.86
C GLU A 533 -15.24 16.89 15.06
N GLU A 534 -15.36 16.99 13.73
CA GLU A 534 -14.21 17.17 12.83
C GLU A 534 -14.35 18.38 11.91
N SER A 535 -15.16 19.34 12.35
CA SER A 535 -15.37 20.64 11.69
C SER A 535 -14.05 21.38 11.39
N ASP A 536 -13.10 21.36 12.33
CA ASP A 536 -11.79 22.00 12.16
C ASP A 536 -10.96 21.36 11.02
N ALA A 537 -10.99 20.03 10.90
CA ALA A 537 -10.25 19.30 9.86
C ALA A 537 -10.89 19.46 8.47
N LEU A 538 -12.22 19.48 8.41
CA LEU A 538 -12.97 19.74 7.18
C LEU A 538 -12.78 21.19 6.72
N GLY A 539 -12.84 22.15 7.64
CA GLY A 539 -12.95 23.57 7.32
C GLY A 539 -14.33 23.94 6.75
N ASP A 540 -14.67 25.22 6.87
CA ASP A 540 -16.03 25.75 6.62
C ASP A 540 -16.61 25.35 5.26
N VAL A 541 -15.79 25.34 4.21
CA VAL A 541 -16.24 25.02 2.84
C VAL A 541 -16.75 23.57 2.73
N ARG A 542 -16.06 22.62 3.36
CA ARG A 542 -16.43 21.19 3.27
C ARG A 542 -17.54 20.84 4.24
N VAL A 543 -17.60 21.50 5.40
CA VAL A 543 -18.75 21.43 6.31
C VAL A 543 -20.02 21.89 5.61
N LEU A 544 -19.97 23.05 4.95
CA LEU A 544 -21.09 23.60 4.18
C LEU A 544 -21.52 22.63 3.07
N ALA A 545 -20.57 22.10 2.31
CA ALA A 545 -20.86 21.14 1.22
C ALA A 545 -21.53 19.85 1.72
N LEU A 546 -21.11 19.30 2.88
CA LEU A 546 -21.76 18.11 3.46
C LEU A 546 -23.17 18.44 3.99
N ASN A 547 -23.37 19.60 4.61
CA ASN A 547 -24.68 20.04 5.06
C ASN A 547 -25.65 20.27 3.89
N ASP A 548 -25.18 20.88 2.80
CA ASP A 548 -25.99 21.08 1.59
C ASP A 548 -26.36 19.74 0.96
N ALA A 549 -25.43 18.79 0.90
CA ALA A 549 -25.72 17.44 0.43
C ALA A 549 -26.75 16.72 1.33
N LEU A 550 -26.64 16.88 2.65
CA LEU A 550 -27.61 16.37 3.62
C LEU A 550 -29.00 17.00 3.43
N ALA A 551 -29.07 18.32 3.24
CA ALA A 551 -30.32 19.02 2.94
C ALA A 551 -30.95 18.49 1.66
N SER A 552 -30.15 18.34 0.60
CA SER A 552 -30.61 17.81 -0.68
C SER A 552 -31.18 16.39 -0.55
N PHE A 553 -30.53 15.52 0.25
CA PHE A 553 -31.03 14.17 0.56
C PHE A 553 -32.44 14.21 1.17
N PHE A 554 -32.68 15.07 2.16
CA PHE A 554 -34.00 15.18 2.79
C PHE A 554 -35.04 15.87 1.90
N VAL A 555 -34.67 16.91 1.13
CA VAL A 555 -35.57 17.60 0.21
C VAL A 555 -36.06 16.65 -0.90
N GLN A 556 -35.18 15.77 -1.39
CA GLN A 556 -35.51 14.80 -2.43
C GLN A 556 -36.17 13.52 -1.89
N SER A 557 -36.19 13.33 -0.57
CA SER A 557 -36.81 12.15 0.05
C SER A 557 -38.34 12.18 -0.08
N ASN A 558 -38.95 11.01 -0.27
CA ASN A 558 -40.41 10.86 -0.29
C ASN A 558 -41.02 10.75 1.13
N GLU A 559 -40.20 10.81 2.17
CA GLU A 559 -40.64 10.66 3.57
C GLU A 559 -40.85 12.03 4.24
N ASP A 560 -42.04 12.61 4.06
CA ASP A 560 -42.36 13.96 4.56
C ASP A 560 -42.12 14.12 6.08
N ALA A 561 -42.38 13.08 6.88
CA ALA A 561 -42.14 13.14 8.32
C ALA A 561 -40.65 13.25 8.68
N ALA A 562 -39.77 12.58 7.93
CA ALA A 562 -38.33 12.66 8.11
C ALA A 562 -37.81 14.04 7.69
N PHE A 563 -38.27 14.55 6.54
CA PHE A 563 -37.96 15.90 6.09
C PHE A 563 -38.39 16.96 7.12
N LEU A 564 -39.61 16.88 7.66
CA LEU A 564 -40.09 17.84 8.66
C LEU A 564 -39.28 17.79 9.95
N THR A 565 -38.89 16.60 10.41
CA THR A 565 -38.02 16.47 11.59
C THR A 565 -36.68 17.17 11.35
N PHE A 566 -36.04 16.88 10.23
CA PHE A 566 -34.80 17.54 9.80
C PHE A 566 -34.95 19.07 9.71
N ALA A 567 -35.97 19.55 8.98
CA ALA A 567 -36.15 20.98 8.71
C ALA A 567 -36.48 21.81 9.96
N PHE A 568 -37.05 21.20 11.00
CA PHE A 568 -37.33 21.88 12.27
C PHE A 568 -36.10 21.95 13.20
N ASP A 569 -35.17 21.01 13.08
CA ASP A 569 -33.90 21.02 13.84
C ASP A 569 -32.79 21.79 13.11
N ALA A 570 -32.87 21.90 11.78
CA ALA A 570 -31.92 22.60 10.93
C ALA A 570 -31.84 24.11 11.26
N SER A 571 -30.62 24.65 11.21
CA SER A 571 -30.35 26.09 11.38
C SER A 571 -29.83 26.69 10.07
N PRO A 572 -30.44 27.78 9.55
CA PRO A 572 -30.18 28.28 8.19
C PRO A 572 -28.72 28.68 7.94
N GLU A 573 -27.98 29.11 8.97
CA GLU A 573 -26.57 29.47 8.89
C GLU A 573 -25.62 28.31 8.51
N ASN A 574 -26.09 27.06 8.61
CA ASN A 574 -25.29 25.87 8.31
C ASN A 574 -25.34 25.45 6.83
N TYR A 575 -26.14 26.12 6.01
CA TYR A 575 -26.44 25.76 4.62
C TYR A 575 -26.13 26.93 3.68
N SER A 576 -25.89 26.63 2.41
CA SER A 576 -25.84 27.66 1.38
C SER A 576 -27.23 28.25 1.12
N ASP A 577 -27.26 29.45 0.53
CA ASP A 577 -28.51 30.13 0.17
C ASP A 577 -29.38 29.27 -0.75
N ASP A 578 -28.77 28.48 -1.65
CA ASP A 578 -29.47 27.57 -2.55
C ASP A 578 -30.12 26.42 -1.78
N ALA A 579 -29.36 25.74 -0.91
CA ALA A 579 -29.89 24.64 -0.09
C ALA A 579 -30.97 25.12 0.89
N ALA A 580 -30.78 26.30 1.52
CA ALA A 580 -31.80 26.90 2.37
C ALA A 580 -33.09 27.23 1.58
N SER A 581 -32.96 27.74 0.36
CA SER A 581 -34.09 28.01 -0.53
C SER A 581 -34.85 26.74 -0.90
N ASP A 582 -34.15 25.63 -1.17
CA ASP A 582 -34.76 24.33 -1.45
C ASP A 582 -35.53 23.77 -0.25
N ILE A 583 -34.97 23.89 0.96
CA ILE A 583 -35.67 23.54 2.21
C ILE A 583 -36.93 24.40 2.37
N ALA A 584 -36.83 25.71 2.14
CA ALA A 584 -37.95 26.64 2.24
C ALA A 584 -39.08 26.28 1.26
N ALA A 585 -38.74 26.01 -0.01
CA ALA A 585 -39.68 25.57 -1.03
C ALA A 585 -40.43 24.31 -0.59
N ARG A 586 -39.71 23.28 -0.13
CA ARG A 586 -40.33 22.02 0.31
C ARG A 586 -41.22 22.19 1.53
N LEU A 587 -40.86 23.06 2.48
CA LEU A 587 -41.71 23.41 3.62
C LEU A 587 -43.02 24.08 3.19
N VAL A 588 -42.97 24.97 2.18
CA VAL A 588 -44.19 25.60 1.63
C VAL A 588 -45.09 24.57 0.96
N GLU A 589 -44.54 23.65 0.18
CA GLU A 589 -45.30 22.56 -0.46
C GLU A 589 -46.06 21.71 0.56
N LEU A 590 -45.43 21.44 1.71
CA LEU A 590 -46.02 20.65 2.80
C LEU A 590 -46.94 21.47 3.73
N GLY A 591 -47.09 22.78 3.49
CA GLY A 591 -48.01 23.64 4.25
C GLY A 591 -47.43 24.23 5.53
N PHE A 592 -46.10 24.37 5.65
CA PHE A 592 -45.39 24.98 6.79
C PHE A 592 -44.73 26.32 6.45
N PRO A 593 -45.47 27.33 5.93
CA PRO A 593 -44.86 28.56 5.44
C PRO A 593 -44.23 29.41 6.56
N GLU A 594 -44.72 29.34 7.80
CA GLU A 594 -44.11 30.04 8.94
C GLU A 594 -42.68 29.57 9.22
N ARG A 595 -42.44 28.26 9.12
CA ARG A 595 -41.09 27.69 9.26
C ARG A 595 -40.24 27.99 8.03
N ALA A 596 -40.83 27.99 6.83
CA ALA A 596 -40.13 28.29 5.59
C ALA A 596 -39.46 29.68 5.61
N VAL A 597 -40.09 30.69 6.23
CA VAL A 597 -39.52 32.06 6.33
C VAL A 597 -38.12 32.08 6.96
N VAL A 598 -37.83 31.16 7.87
CA VAL A 598 -36.52 31.09 8.55
C VAL A 598 -35.38 30.74 7.58
N PHE A 599 -35.68 30.03 6.50
CA PHE A 599 -34.72 29.58 5.50
C PHE A 599 -34.70 30.46 4.23
N VAL A 600 -35.47 31.55 4.20
CA VAL A 600 -35.44 32.49 3.06
C VAL A 600 -34.22 33.40 3.21
N PRO A 601 -33.24 33.35 2.30
CA PRO A 601 -32.06 34.23 2.38
C PRO A 601 -32.45 35.69 2.15
N GLU A 602 -31.77 36.64 2.82
CA GLU A 602 -32.12 38.07 2.79
C GLU A 602 -32.17 38.68 1.36
N ASN A 603 -31.54 38.03 0.37
CA ASN A 603 -31.46 38.48 -1.01
C ASN A 603 -32.16 37.55 -2.04
N GLY A 604 -32.74 36.42 -1.64
CA GLY A 604 -33.26 35.38 -2.55
C GLY A 604 -34.77 35.31 -2.59
N PHE A 605 -35.41 36.27 -3.28
CA PHE A 605 -36.83 36.15 -3.63
C PHE A 605 -36.96 35.40 -4.97
N THR A 606 -37.34 34.12 -4.94
CA THR A 606 -38.04 33.54 -6.10
C THR A 606 -39.49 34.05 -6.08
N PRO A 607 -40.12 34.33 -7.25
CA PRO A 607 -41.44 34.94 -7.30
C PRO A 607 -42.53 34.12 -6.61
N GLU A 608 -42.43 32.78 -6.64
CA GLU A 608 -43.42 31.86 -6.07
C GLU A 608 -43.33 31.77 -4.53
N ILE A 609 -42.12 31.76 -3.96
CA ILE A 609 -41.92 31.76 -2.49
C ILE A 609 -42.25 33.14 -1.92
N GLY A 610 -41.89 34.21 -2.65
CA GLY A 610 -42.13 35.59 -2.26
C GLY A 610 -43.60 35.93 -2.03
N GLU A 611 -44.52 35.41 -2.85
CA GLU A 611 -45.95 35.72 -2.75
C GLU A 611 -46.62 35.00 -1.56
N VAL A 612 -46.22 33.75 -1.27
CA VAL A 612 -46.72 32.98 -0.13
C VAL A 612 -46.15 33.51 1.19
N VAL A 613 -44.86 33.80 1.24
CA VAL A 613 -44.18 34.36 2.42
C VAL A 613 -44.66 35.79 2.71
N ALA A 614 -44.83 36.64 1.68
CA ALA A 614 -45.44 37.96 1.85
C ALA A 614 -46.90 37.87 2.35
N GLY A 615 -47.66 36.85 1.92
CA GLY A 615 -49.01 36.57 2.41
C GLY A 615 -49.04 36.20 3.90
N VAL A 616 -48.09 35.39 4.38
CA VAL A 616 -48.01 34.97 5.80
C VAL A 616 -47.48 36.08 6.71
N ILE A 617 -46.46 36.84 6.27
CA ILE A 617 -45.98 38.04 6.99
C ILE A 617 -47.09 39.11 7.05
N GLY A 618 -47.88 39.24 5.97
CA GLY A 618 -49.05 40.12 5.92
C GLY A 618 -50.20 39.68 6.83
N ALA A 619 -50.46 38.37 6.95
CA ALA A 619 -51.51 37.83 7.82
C ALA A 619 -51.16 37.89 9.31
N ALA A 620 -49.90 37.66 9.69
CA ALA A 620 -49.42 37.82 11.07
C ALA A 620 -49.50 39.29 11.55
N SER A 621 -49.42 40.24 10.62
CA SER A 621 -49.58 41.69 10.89
C SER A 621 -51.05 42.13 10.98
N ALA A 622 -52.01 41.24 10.70
CA ALA A 622 -53.44 41.56 10.56
C ALA A 622 -54.34 40.97 11.67
N LEU A 623 -53.77 40.52 12.80
CA LEU A 623 -54.59 40.15 13.96
C LEU A 623 -55.18 41.40 14.64
N PRO A 624 -56.51 41.48 14.86
CA PRO A 624 -57.15 42.66 15.43
C PRO A 624 -56.80 42.84 16.91
N GLN A 625 -56.25 44.00 17.25
CA GLN A 625 -56.14 44.45 18.65
C GLN A 625 -57.52 44.44 19.30
N SER A 626 -57.66 43.68 20.40
CA SER A 626 -58.89 43.63 21.21
C SER A 626 -59.26 45.03 21.74
N PRO A 627 -60.55 45.33 21.98
CA PRO A 627 -61.03 46.70 22.16
C PRO A 627 -60.64 47.26 23.53
N ARG A 628 -59.96 48.42 23.53
CA ARG A 628 -59.76 49.22 24.74
C ARG A 628 -61.09 49.86 25.17
N ILE A 629 -61.48 49.58 26.41
CA ILE A 629 -62.53 50.29 27.14
C ILE A 629 -62.05 51.72 27.45
N ILE A 630 -62.98 52.65 27.31
CA ILE A 630 -62.89 54.11 27.38
C ILE A 630 -62.58 54.60 28.81
N ASP A 631 -61.69 55.59 28.95
CA ASP A 631 -61.99 56.81 29.74
C ASP A 631 -61.02 57.99 29.46
N THR A 632 -61.56 58.95 28.69
CA THR A 632 -61.52 60.45 28.76
C THR A 632 -60.21 61.24 29.07
N PRO A 633 -60.15 62.59 28.95
CA PRO A 633 -59.39 63.22 27.87
C PRO A 633 -58.35 64.24 28.37
N SER A 634 -57.23 64.41 27.67
CA SER A 634 -56.46 65.66 27.77
C SER A 634 -55.65 65.91 26.51
N SER A 635 -55.97 67.06 25.92
CA SER A 635 -55.31 67.76 24.82
C SER A 635 -53.79 67.87 24.99
N VAL A 636 -53.05 67.77 23.88
CA VAL A 636 -52.21 68.84 23.30
C VAL A 636 -51.47 68.27 22.07
N SER A 637 -51.59 68.97 20.94
CA SER A 637 -50.85 68.76 19.69
C SER A 637 -49.50 69.51 19.70
N PRO A 638 -48.56 69.23 18.77
CA PRO A 638 -47.12 69.01 19.04
C PRO A 638 -46.23 70.25 18.86
N PRO A 639 -44.89 70.12 18.94
CA PRO A 639 -44.16 70.06 17.66
C PRO A 639 -42.90 69.19 17.60
N ALA A 640 -42.59 68.84 16.34
CA ALA A 640 -41.34 68.49 15.68
C ALA A 640 -40.00 68.55 16.45
N GLY A 641 -39.16 67.53 16.19
CA GLY A 641 -37.72 67.58 16.44
C GLY A 641 -37.04 66.23 16.22
N LEU A 642 -36.56 65.98 15.00
CA LEU A 642 -35.50 64.99 14.73
C LEU A 642 -34.21 65.49 15.38
N GLN A 643 -33.55 64.67 16.22
CA GLN A 643 -32.09 64.52 16.26
C GLN A 643 -31.65 63.44 17.27
N GLY A 644 -30.92 62.45 16.75
CA GLY A 644 -29.75 61.81 17.37
C GLY A 644 -29.98 60.91 18.58
N VAL A 645 -30.12 59.60 18.35
CA VAL A 645 -29.85 58.58 19.38
C VAL A 645 -28.46 58.00 19.12
N THR A 646 -27.58 58.15 20.10
CA THR A 646 -26.21 57.63 20.12
C THR A 646 -26.17 56.14 20.40
N SER A 647 -25.14 55.46 19.89
CA SER A 647 -24.90 54.01 19.88
C SER A 647 -24.87 53.28 21.23
N GLU A 648 -25.11 53.98 22.35
CA GLU A 648 -25.16 53.40 23.70
C GLU A 648 -26.59 53.05 24.15
N GLN A 649 -27.64 53.60 23.51
CA GLN A 649 -29.05 53.24 23.80
C GLN A 649 -29.56 52.03 22.99
N VAL A 650 -28.85 51.64 21.93
CA VAL A 650 -29.17 50.42 21.16
C VAL A 650 -28.69 49.17 21.91
N LEU A 651 -27.59 49.26 22.65
CA LEU A 651 -26.99 48.11 23.34
C LEU A 651 -27.81 47.63 24.56
N ASN A 652 -28.54 48.53 25.23
CA ASN A 652 -29.38 48.16 26.38
C ASN A 652 -30.77 47.62 26.00
N ASN A 653 -31.24 47.81 24.76
CA ASN A 653 -32.52 47.24 24.30
C ASN A 653 -32.37 45.83 23.70
N VAL A 654 -31.15 45.39 23.37
CA VAL A 654 -30.89 44.05 22.80
C VAL A 654 -30.79 42.97 23.89
N LEU A 655 -30.53 43.35 25.15
CA LEU A 655 -30.38 42.39 26.25
C LEU A 655 -31.68 42.05 27.00
N ASP A 656 -32.77 42.80 26.81
CA ASP A 656 -34.06 42.55 27.49
C ASP A 656 -35.10 41.80 26.63
N ALA A 657 -34.91 41.74 25.30
CA ALA A 657 -35.83 41.05 24.37
C ALA A 657 -35.94 39.51 24.54
N PRO A 658 -34.86 38.75 24.86
CA PRO A 658 -34.98 37.30 25.01
C PRO A 658 -35.70 36.90 26.31
N LEU A 659 -35.61 37.72 27.37
CA LEU A 659 -36.25 37.45 28.66
C LEU A 659 -37.74 37.81 28.66
N SER A 660 -38.16 38.81 27.88
CA SER A 660 -39.59 39.14 27.71
C SER A 660 -40.33 38.09 26.87
N ASN A 661 -39.70 37.56 25.82
CA ASN A 661 -40.28 36.50 25.00
C ASN A 661 -40.41 35.18 25.78
N GLY A 662 -39.43 34.83 26.62
CA GLY A 662 -39.52 33.66 27.49
C GLY A 662 -40.68 33.73 28.50
N ARG A 663 -40.93 34.91 29.09
CA ARG A 663 -42.08 35.12 30.00
C ARG A 663 -43.42 35.09 29.28
N TYR A 664 -43.49 35.62 28.05
CA TYR A 664 -44.69 35.59 27.24
C TYR A 664 -45.08 34.14 26.85
N LEU A 665 -44.11 33.33 26.41
CA LEU A 665 -44.33 31.93 26.04
C LEU A 665 -44.73 31.04 27.23
N LEU A 666 -44.18 31.29 28.42
CA LEU A 666 -44.57 30.58 29.64
C LEU A 666 -46.01 30.91 30.05
N THR A 667 -46.42 32.17 29.92
CA THR A 667 -47.78 32.62 30.25
C THR A 667 -48.79 32.04 29.26
N GLN A 668 -48.48 32.06 27.97
CA GLN A 668 -49.27 31.40 26.91
C GLN A 668 -49.39 29.89 27.14
N SER A 669 -48.31 29.20 27.54
CA SER A 669 -48.34 27.77 27.85
C SER A 669 -49.24 27.46 29.06
N GLN A 670 -49.25 28.32 30.08
CA GLN A 670 -50.14 28.17 31.24
C GLN A 670 -51.61 28.38 30.89
N GLU A 671 -51.94 29.45 30.16
CA GLU A 671 -53.32 29.70 29.69
C GLU A 671 -53.83 28.55 28.79
N THR A 672 -52.97 28.02 27.92
CA THR A 672 -53.32 26.89 27.05
C THR A 672 -53.59 25.62 27.85
N ARG A 673 -52.78 25.34 28.89
CA ARG A 673 -53.01 24.18 29.79
C ARG A 673 -54.28 24.33 30.62
N GLU A 674 -54.57 25.52 31.14
CA GLU A 674 -55.81 25.76 31.89
C GLU A 674 -57.05 25.64 31.00
N SER A 675 -56.96 26.12 29.75
CA SER A 675 -58.02 25.96 28.75
C SER A 675 -58.23 24.48 28.40
N LEU A 676 -57.15 23.71 28.17
CA LEU A 676 -57.23 22.27 27.90
C LEU A 676 -57.77 21.48 29.10
N ALA A 677 -57.35 21.80 30.33
CA ALA A 677 -57.88 21.18 31.54
C ALA A 677 -59.38 21.47 31.73
N THR A 678 -59.81 22.68 31.40
CA THR A 678 -61.23 23.08 31.45
C THR A 678 -62.05 22.32 30.40
N ILE A 679 -61.54 22.20 29.17
CA ILE A 679 -62.19 21.44 28.09
C ILE A 679 -62.27 19.95 28.45
N LEU A 680 -61.18 19.36 28.94
CA LEU A 680 -61.13 17.95 29.31
C LEU A 680 -62.03 17.62 30.52
N SER A 681 -62.26 18.57 31.41
CA SER A 681 -63.20 18.40 32.54
C SER A 681 -64.68 18.34 32.13
N GLN A 682 -65.01 18.68 30.88
CA GLN A 682 -66.38 18.61 30.33
C GLN A 682 -66.69 17.26 29.67
N PHE A 683 -65.71 16.37 29.55
CA PHE A 683 -65.90 15.02 29.01
C PHE A 683 -65.80 13.97 30.13
N PRO A 684 -66.74 13.00 30.22
CA PRO A 684 -66.62 11.90 31.17
C PRO A 684 -65.40 11.03 30.84
N ALA A 685 -64.69 10.58 31.88
CA ALA A 685 -63.51 9.72 31.72
C ALA A 685 -63.88 8.39 31.03
N PRO A 686 -62.97 7.74 30.27
CA PRO A 686 -63.27 6.62 29.38
C PRO A 686 -63.74 5.31 30.05
N ASN A 687 -64.04 5.30 31.35
CA ASN A 687 -64.40 4.09 32.11
C ASN A 687 -65.83 4.11 32.69
N ASP A 688 -66.68 5.06 32.32
CA ASP A 688 -68.10 5.09 32.76
C ASP A 688 -69.11 5.10 31.57
N LEU A 689 -68.80 4.37 30.49
CA LEU A 689 -69.78 3.97 29.46
C LEU A 689 -69.60 2.51 29.03
#